data_AF-A0A8T7JQB5-F1
#
_entry.id   AF-A0A8T7JQB5-F1
#
_cell.length_a   1.000
_cell.length_b   1.000
_cell.length_c   1.000
_cell.angle_alpha   90.00
_cell.angle_beta   90.00
_cell.angle_gamma   90.00
#
_symmetry.space_group_name_H-M   'P 1'
#
loop_
_entity.id
_entity.type
_entity.pdbx_description
1 polymer ?
#
loop_
_entity_poly.entity_id
_entity_poly.type
_entity_poly.pdbx_seq_one_letter_code
_entity_poly.pdbx_strand_id
1 'polypeptide(L)'
;MRKKFSIFFLIVLIFTLSVPASAQGQITASATLYNVDTSTFPTVTGFVDVTDANGIFASGLKPDAVTVLENGQPLPADAFNELAIPLQLVVAFNQGEALGAQNANGISRFQRVSQVLQQWAQARPADLPDDLSLVSQAGPVINHASSSDFVIGLQDFQPELRTATPNLQSLVTALDVVSAQTPRIGMKRAILFITPQMTDPNLAASVETILQRAVTDKIRIFVWYVDANTTFTTTSAAVFNNLAIQTGGSMFQFSGEERFPDPEAYFSPLRRIYNISYTSRLNFSGEHTLNLQVNLPTAGTITSPVQTFNLNIQPPNPFPITPAFQITRQAPEDDPFNTERLLPETQQIEIIIEFPDGFERPLTRTTLFVDGIRADENTTEPFNTFTWDLTAYTISGEHQLTVEAVDTLGLSKTSMPLPVIVTVIKPPSGPAALLAKYRTQLTIGAIVFAGLILFVILLSGRLRFLSLRQMQEERRVQSDPLTQPIPILKQEVSAEIKEKRPRRQSKPKKTKTTKSAKMEAEASLIRIQADEQFAAVPPIPLNGSEVIIGTDPVQCTQILDDPSISSAHARIRATEDGGYLLQDTQSLAGTWVNFELIPREGYRLAHGDMVNFGQLRYRFILRTPPPPRAPRITPVNPSE
;
A
#
# COMPACT_ATOMS: atom_id res chain seq x y z
N MET A 1 -82.04 -19.81 -19.11
CA MET A 1 -81.01 -18.90 -19.64
C MET A 1 -80.70 -17.67 -18.76
N ARG A 2 -81.56 -17.24 -17.83
CA ARG A 2 -81.33 -16.05 -16.98
C ARG A 2 -80.25 -16.19 -15.87
N LYS A 3 -79.97 -17.40 -15.36
CA LYS A 3 -78.95 -17.59 -14.31
C LYS A 3 -77.49 -17.56 -14.79
N LYS A 4 -77.22 -17.83 -16.08
CA LYS A 4 -75.86 -17.80 -16.63
C LYS A 4 -75.41 -16.38 -17.02
N PHE A 5 -76.34 -15.46 -17.27
CA PHE A 5 -76.05 -14.07 -17.62
C PHE A 5 -75.63 -13.24 -16.40
N SER A 6 -76.18 -13.55 -15.21
CA SER A 6 -75.85 -12.84 -13.97
C SER A 6 -74.47 -13.18 -13.43
N ILE A 7 -73.94 -14.38 -13.73
CA ILE A 7 -72.59 -14.78 -13.33
C ILE A 7 -71.54 -14.13 -14.24
N PHE A 8 -71.85 -13.96 -15.53
CA PHE A 8 -70.97 -13.26 -16.46
C PHE A 8 -70.84 -11.76 -16.15
N PHE A 9 -71.92 -11.12 -15.70
CA PHE A 9 -71.89 -9.71 -15.29
C PHE A 9 -71.17 -9.50 -13.94
N LEU A 10 -71.20 -10.48 -13.04
CA LEU A 10 -70.44 -10.44 -11.78
C LEU A 10 -68.93 -10.64 -12.00
N ILE A 11 -68.54 -11.47 -12.97
CA ILE A 11 -67.12 -11.72 -13.30
C ILE A 11 -66.51 -10.52 -14.05
N VAL A 12 -67.29 -9.82 -14.89
CA VAL A 12 -66.83 -8.61 -15.58
C VAL A 12 -66.75 -7.39 -14.65
N LEU A 13 -67.56 -7.33 -13.58
CA LEU A 13 -67.49 -6.25 -12.58
C LEU A 13 -66.33 -6.42 -11.58
N ILE A 14 -65.81 -7.65 -11.41
CA ILE A 14 -64.63 -7.93 -10.56
C ILE A 14 -63.30 -7.64 -11.29
N PHE A 15 -63.32 -7.52 -12.63
CA PHE A 15 -62.12 -7.26 -13.44
C PHE A 15 -61.91 -5.78 -13.83
N THR A 16 -62.76 -4.84 -13.42
CA THR A 16 -62.68 -3.41 -13.81
C THR A 16 -62.34 -2.43 -12.67
N LEU A 17 -61.91 -2.92 -11.49
CA LEU A 17 -61.53 -2.07 -10.35
C LEU A 17 -60.04 -2.13 -9.96
N SER A 18 -59.19 -2.71 -10.81
CA SER A 18 -57.73 -2.63 -10.64
C SER A 18 -57.16 -1.51 -11.51
N VAL A 19 -57.55 -0.27 -11.23
CA VAL A 19 -56.67 0.85 -11.59
C VAL A 19 -55.42 0.64 -10.73
N PRO A 20 -54.21 0.52 -11.31
CA PRO A 20 -53.01 0.54 -10.49
C PRO A 20 -53.05 1.88 -9.75
N ALA A 21 -53.20 1.83 -8.42
CA ALA A 21 -52.92 2.97 -7.60
C ALA A 21 -51.47 3.34 -7.94
N SER A 22 -51.28 4.43 -8.68
CA SER A 22 -49.97 5.03 -8.84
C SER A 22 -49.41 5.17 -7.44
N ALA A 23 -48.38 4.39 -7.13
CA ALA A 23 -47.74 4.38 -5.83
C ALA A 23 -47.35 5.84 -5.54
N GLN A 24 -48.10 6.48 -4.64
CA GLN A 24 -47.59 7.68 -3.98
C GLN A 24 -46.30 7.22 -3.32
N GLY A 25 -45.16 7.75 -3.79
CA GLY A 25 -43.83 7.34 -3.36
C GLY A 25 -43.69 7.45 -1.86
N GLN A 26 -43.99 6.36 -1.16
CA GLN A 26 -43.84 6.29 0.27
C GLN A 26 -42.36 6.09 0.54
N ILE A 27 -41.75 7.05 1.24
CA ILE A 27 -40.35 6.94 1.66
C ILE A 27 -40.24 5.65 2.48
N THR A 28 -39.40 4.72 2.04
CA THR A 28 -39.16 3.46 2.75
C THR A 28 -37.79 3.51 3.42
N ALA A 29 -37.65 2.74 4.51
CA ALA A 29 -36.34 2.55 5.13
C ALA A 29 -35.38 1.94 4.12
N SER A 30 -34.13 2.42 4.09
CA SER A 30 -33.16 2.04 3.08
C SER A 30 -31.75 1.94 3.67
N ALA A 31 -30.94 1.04 3.11
CA ALA A 31 -29.53 0.91 3.41
C ALA A 31 -28.77 0.92 2.08
N THR A 32 -27.80 1.80 1.95
CA THR A 32 -26.91 1.85 0.77
C THR A 32 -25.47 1.67 1.22
N LEU A 33 -24.83 0.60 0.77
CA LEU A 33 -23.39 0.38 0.91
C LEU A 33 -22.68 1.09 -0.26
N TYR A 34 -21.75 1.98 0.07
CA TYR A 34 -20.88 2.70 -0.84
C TYR A 34 -19.46 2.19 -0.68
N ASN A 35 -18.88 1.80 -1.82
CA ASN A 35 -17.52 1.30 -1.93
C ASN A 35 -17.27 0.04 -1.08
N VAL A 36 -16.33 -0.77 -1.52
CA VAL A 36 -15.81 -1.89 -0.73
C VAL A 36 -14.31 -1.75 -0.76
N ASP A 37 -13.74 -1.27 0.33
CA ASP A 37 -12.31 -1.07 0.46
C ASP A 37 -11.66 -2.30 1.07
N THR A 38 -10.79 -2.92 0.28
CA THR A 38 -10.05 -4.14 0.61
C THR A 38 -8.55 -3.88 0.75
N SER A 39 -8.10 -2.63 0.77
CA SER A 39 -6.68 -2.26 0.86
C SER A 39 -5.99 -2.82 2.11
N THR A 40 -6.74 -3.04 3.19
CA THR A 40 -6.27 -3.61 4.46
C THR A 40 -6.73 -5.05 4.68
N PHE A 41 -6.97 -5.81 3.60
CA PHE A 41 -7.43 -7.20 3.67
C PHE A 41 -6.53 -8.04 4.61
N PRO A 42 -7.10 -8.86 5.53
CA PRO A 42 -8.45 -9.42 5.53
C PRO A 42 -9.54 -8.51 6.12
N THR A 43 -9.17 -7.36 6.67
CA THR A 43 -10.17 -6.38 7.13
C THR A 43 -10.72 -5.63 5.91
N VAL A 44 -12.02 -5.76 5.69
CA VAL A 44 -12.74 -5.08 4.62
C VAL A 44 -13.58 -3.97 5.24
N THR A 45 -13.58 -2.80 4.62
CA THR A 45 -14.31 -1.62 5.09
C THR A 45 -15.22 -1.04 4.02
N GLY A 46 -16.17 -0.21 4.43
CA GLY A 46 -17.08 0.46 3.50
C GLY A 46 -17.92 1.53 4.19
N PHE A 47 -18.57 2.36 3.40
CA PHE A 47 -19.47 3.40 3.93
C PHE A 47 -20.92 3.00 3.77
N VAL A 48 -21.75 3.26 4.77
CA VAL A 48 -23.17 2.84 4.75
C VAL A 48 -24.06 4.01 5.11
N ASP A 49 -24.97 4.38 4.22
CA ASP A 49 -26.07 5.30 4.53
C ASP A 49 -27.31 4.50 4.87
N VAL A 50 -27.87 4.74 6.06
CA VAL A 50 -29.04 4.05 6.58
C VAL A 50 -30.10 5.07 6.91
N THR A 51 -31.26 4.96 6.28
CA THR A 51 -32.42 5.81 6.53
C THR A 51 -33.59 5.01 7.08
N ASP A 52 -34.33 5.62 8.00
CA ASP A 52 -35.58 5.06 8.52
C ASP A 52 -36.75 5.24 7.53
N ALA A 53 -37.94 4.80 7.92
CA ALA A 53 -39.16 4.92 7.12
C ALA A 53 -39.64 6.37 6.90
N ASN A 54 -39.02 7.35 7.58
CA ASN A 54 -39.27 8.77 7.38
C ASN A 54 -38.20 9.42 6.49
N GLY A 55 -37.22 8.65 6.00
CA GLY A 55 -36.09 9.16 5.23
C GLY A 55 -35.05 9.90 6.08
N ILE A 56 -35.12 9.79 7.40
CA ILE A 56 -34.16 10.39 8.33
C ILE A 56 -33.02 9.40 8.56
N PHE A 57 -31.79 9.90 8.71
CA PHE A 57 -30.65 9.05 9.02
C PHE A 57 -30.86 8.30 10.35
N ALA A 58 -30.74 6.98 10.31
CA ALA A 58 -30.90 6.12 11.47
C ALA A 58 -29.62 6.14 12.32
N SER A 59 -29.49 7.10 13.24
CA SER A 59 -28.33 7.29 14.11
C SER A 59 -28.27 6.28 15.26
N GLY A 60 -27.07 6.05 15.81
CA GLY A 60 -26.86 5.26 17.03
C GLY A 60 -26.91 3.74 16.87
N LEU A 61 -26.88 3.23 15.63
CA LEU A 61 -26.82 1.79 15.36
C LEU A 61 -25.48 1.22 15.86
N LYS A 62 -25.51 -0.05 16.29
CA LYS A 62 -24.36 -0.79 16.80
C LYS A 62 -23.98 -1.92 15.83
N PRO A 63 -22.76 -2.47 15.93
CA PRO A 63 -22.33 -3.58 15.06
C PRO A 63 -23.30 -4.77 15.08
N ASP A 64 -23.87 -5.10 16.26
CA ASP A 64 -24.85 -6.19 16.43
C ASP A 64 -26.16 -5.99 15.64
N ALA A 65 -26.45 -4.76 15.19
CA ALA A 65 -27.60 -4.48 14.34
C ALA A 65 -27.32 -4.77 12.86
N VAL A 66 -26.10 -5.14 12.49
CA VAL A 66 -25.66 -5.31 11.10
C VAL A 66 -25.07 -6.70 10.89
N THR A 67 -25.60 -7.41 9.89
CA THR A 67 -25.03 -8.65 9.37
C THR A 67 -24.46 -8.38 7.98
N VAL A 68 -23.19 -8.69 7.79
CA VAL A 68 -22.51 -8.64 6.50
C VAL A 68 -22.79 -9.94 5.75
N LEU A 69 -23.15 -9.87 4.47
CA LEU A 69 -23.33 -11.02 3.59
C LEU A 69 -22.20 -11.04 2.55
N GLU A 70 -21.18 -11.84 2.79
CA GLU A 70 -20.04 -12.03 1.88
C GLU A 70 -20.26 -13.30 1.04
N ASN A 71 -20.47 -13.17 -0.27
CA ASN A 71 -20.92 -14.27 -1.14
C ASN A 71 -22.16 -15.00 -0.61
N GLY A 72 -23.07 -14.24 0.02
CA GLY A 72 -24.27 -14.75 0.67
C GLY A 72 -24.04 -15.43 2.03
N GLN A 73 -22.80 -15.53 2.51
CA GLN A 73 -22.48 -16.05 3.84
C GLN A 73 -22.59 -14.95 4.89
N PRO A 74 -23.35 -15.16 5.98
CA PRO A 74 -23.49 -14.18 7.04
C PRO A 74 -22.24 -14.11 7.93
N LEU A 75 -21.72 -12.90 8.09
CA LEU A 75 -20.61 -12.55 8.97
C LEU A 75 -21.04 -11.40 9.89
N PRO A 76 -20.57 -11.37 11.15
CA PRO A 76 -20.80 -10.23 12.03
C PRO A 76 -19.99 -9.01 11.53
N ALA A 77 -20.52 -7.82 11.77
CA ALA A 77 -19.71 -6.60 11.64
C ALA A 77 -18.78 -6.48 12.86
N ASP A 78 -17.50 -6.19 12.64
CA ASP A 78 -16.53 -5.93 13.70
C ASP A 78 -16.73 -4.52 14.28
N ALA A 79 -17.03 -3.55 13.40
CA ALA A 79 -17.38 -2.19 13.78
C ALA A 79 -18.43 -1.58 12.86
N PHE A 80 -19.21 -0.66 13.41
CA PHE A 80 -20.23 0.10 12.70
C PHE A 80 -20.32 1.49 13.32
N ASN A 81 -19.42 2.38 12.91
CA ASN A 81 -19.17 3.66 13.56
C ASN A 81 -19.82 4.79 12.77
N GLU A 82 -20.62 5.61 13.44
CA GLU A 82 -21.18 6.81 12.85
C GLU A 82 -20.08 7.87 12.65
N LEU A 83 -20.01 8.42 11.44
CA LEU A 83 -19.05 9.43 11.03
C LEU A 83 -19.77 10.69 10.53
N ALA A 84 -19.17 11.84 10.84
CA ALA A 84 -19.56 13.10 10.26
C ALA A 84 -18.91 13.27 8.87
N ILE A 85 -19.71 13.64 7.88
CA ILE A 85 -19.27 13.92 6.51
C ILE A 85 -19.80 15.30 6.06
N PRO A 86 -19.10 15.99 5.15
CA PRO A 86 -19.60 17.25 4.63
C PRO A 86 -20.88 17.05 3.79
N LEU A 87 -21.65 18.12 3.63
CA LEU A 87 -22.83 18.20 2.77
C LEU A 87 -22.51 19.00 1.51
N GLN A 88 -22.98 18.55 0.35
CA GLN A 88 -23.02 19.38 -0.85
C GLN A 88 -24.38 20.08 -0.90
N LEU A 89 -24.39 21.40 -0.74
CA LEU A 89 -25.60 22.20 -0.68
C LEU A 89 -25.58 23.30 -1.72
N VAL A 90 -26.66 23.39 -2.50
CA VAL A 90 -26.89 24.55 -3.37
C VAL A 90 -28.05 25.37 -2.83
N VAL A 91 -27.81 26.64 -2.55
CA VAL A 91 -28.87 27.61 -2.24
C VAL A 91 -29.28 28.29 -3.55
N ALA A 92 -30.54 28.17 -3.92
CA ALA A 92 -31.08 28.66 -5.18
C ALA A 92 -32.12 29.75 -4.93
N PHE A 93 -31.86 30.96 -5.41
CA PHE A 93 -32.80 32.08 -5.33
C PHE A 93 -33.59 32.24 -6.63
N ASN A 94 -34.89 31.99 -6.53
CA ASN A 94 -35.87 32.40 -7.52
C ASN A 94 -36.32 33.84 -7.19
N GLN A 95 -35.81 34.79 -7.96
CA GLN A 95 -36.07 36.23 -7.78
C GLN A 95 -37.52 36.60 -8.10
N GLY A 96 -38.03 37.64 -7.45
CA GLY A 96 -39.35 38.20 -7.74
C GLY A 96 -39.75 39.29 -6.75
N GLU A 97 -40.79 40.04 -7.11
CA GLU A 97 -41.23 41.23 -6.35
C GLU A 97 -41.53 40.90 -4.88
N ALA A 98 -42.13 39.73 -4.63
CA ALA A 98 -42.46 39.26 -3.29
C ALA A 98 -41.26 39.16 -2.34
N LEU A 99 -40.06 38.83 -2.85
CA LEU A 99 -38.82 38.81 -2.06
C LEU A 99 -38.34 40.23 -1.73
N GLY A 100 -38.68 41.20 -2.58
CA GLY A 100 -38.36 42.61 -2.40
C GLY A 100 -39.28 43.36 -1.42
N ALA A 101 -40.40 42.75 -1.01
CA ALA A 101 -41.33 43.33 -0.07
C ALA A 101 -40.64 43.65 1.27
N GLN A 102 -40.85 44.87 1.78
CA GLN A 102 -40.21 45.39 2.98
C GLN A 102 -41.16 45.40 4.19
N ASN A 103 -40.61 45.17 5.37
CA ASN A 103 -41.32 45.39 6.64
C ASN A 103 -41.30 46.87 7.05
N ALA A 104 -41.91 47.20 8.20
CA ALA A 104 -41.96 48.55 8.74
C ALA A 104 -40.58 49.20 9.00
N ASN A 105 -39.52 48.40 9.13
CA ASN A 105 -38.15 48.86 9.34
C ASN A 105 -37.34 48.98 8.03
N GLY A 106 -37.99 48.80 6.86
CA GLY A 106 -37.35 48.85 5.55
C GLY A 106 -36.53 47.61 5.18
N ILE A 107 -36.61 46.53 5.97
CA ILE A 107 -35.89 45.28 5.70
C ILE A 107 -36.72 44.42 4.74
N SER A 108 -36.14 44.02 3.61
CA SER A 108 -36.82 43.14 2.65
C SER A 108 -36.85 41.68 3.09
N ARG A 109 -37.79 40.90 2.56
CA ARG A 109 -37.84 39.44 2.82
C ARG A 109 -36.55 38.75 2.37
N PHE A 110 -35.99 39.14 1.22
CA PHE A 110 -34.67 38.68 0.75
C PHE A 110 -33.57 38.96 1.78
N GLN A 111 -33.47 40.20 2.28
CA GLN A 111 -32.46 40.54 3.29
C GLN A 111 -32.60 39.70 4.55
N ARG A 112 -33.83 39.40 4.97
CA ARG A 112 -34.09 38.53 6.13
C ARG A 112 -33.63 37.10 5.88
N VAL A 113 -33.93 36.53 4.71
CA VAL A 113 -33.48 35.19 4.29
C VAL A 113 -31.94 35.13 4.27
N SER A 114 -31.30 36.11 3.62
CA SER A 114 -29.84 36.18 3.53
C SER A 114 -29.18 36.28 4.90
N GLN A 115 -29.74 37.07 5.83
CA GLN A 115 -29.23 37.17 7.21
C GLN A 115 -29.23 35.81 7.93
N VAL A 116 -30.32 35.04 7.80
CA VAL A 116 -30.43 33.71 8.44
C VAL A 116 -29.39 32.74 7.87
N LEU A 117 -29.24 32.72 6.55
CA LEU A 117 -28.26 31.86 5.88
C LEU A 117 -26.82 32.26 6.18
N GLN A 118 -26.52 33.56 6.27
CA GLN A 118 -25.19 34.05 6.65
C GLN A 118 -24.86 33.63 8.09
N GLN A 119 -25.78 33.82 9.04
CA GLN A 119 -25.58 33.41 10.44
C GLN A 119 -25.34 31.91 10.56
N TRP A 120 -26.12 31.11 9.84
CA TRP A 120 -25.95 29.66 9.80
C TRP A 120 -24.60 29.25 9.21
N ALA A 121 -24.23 29.79 8.03
CA ALA A 121 -22.98 29.44 7.36
C ALA A 121 -21.75 29.85 8.19
N GLN A 122 -21.80 31.00 8.88
CA GLN A 122 -20.75 31.45 9.79
C GLN A 122 -20.59 30.55 11.03
N ALA A 123 -21.65 29.87 11.46
CA ALA A 123 -21.61 28.94 12.59
C ALA A 123 -21.10 27.54 12.22
N ARG A 124 -20.84 27.26 10.93
CA ARG A 124 -20.34 25.96 10.47
C ARG A 124 -18.89 25.75 10.95
N PRO A 125 -18.53 24.55 11.43
CA PRO A 125 -17.18 24.27 11.89
C PRO A 125 -16.22 24.17 10.70
N ALA A 126 -14.97 24.59 10.90
CA ALA A 126 -13.97 24.70 9.82
C ALA A 126 -13.26 23.37 9.48
N ASP A 127 -13.37 22.36 10.33
CA ASP A 127 -12.72 21.05 10.21
C ASP A 127 -13.40 20.12 9.18
N LEU A 128 -14.71 20.26 9.00
CA LEU A 128 -15.53 19.53 8.04
C LEU A 128 -16.30 20.52 7.14
N PRO A 129 -15.60 21.23 6.23
CA PRO A 129 -16.22 22.25 5.40
C PRO A 129 -17.22 21.60 4.44
N ASP A 130 -18.46 22.07 4.49
CA ASP A 130 -19.46 21.76 3.48
C ASP A 130 -19.04 22.34 2.12
N ASP A 131 -19.60 21.76 1.08
CA ASP A 131 -19.43 22.25 -0.29
C ASP A 131 -20.68 23.07 -0.67
N LEU A 132 -20.55 24.39 -0.62
CA LEU A 132 -21.68 25.31 -0.74
C LEU A 132 -21.68 26.04 -2.08
N SER A 133 -22.84 26.16 -2.71
CA SER A 133 -23.01 26.96 -3.92
C SER A 133 -24.22 27.88 -3.82
N LEU A 134 -24.17 29.01 -4.52
CA LEU A 134 -25.25 29.98 -4.62
C LEU A 134 -25.63 30.13 -6.09
N VAL A 135 -26.91 29.94 -6.39
CA VAL A 135 -27.46 30.03 -7.74
C VAL A 135 -28.59 31.06 -7.78
N SER A 136 -28.66 31.80 -8.87
CA SER A 136 -29.72 32.77 -9.17
C SER A 136 -30.41 32.43 -10.50
N GLN A 137 -31.46 33.16 -10.86
CA GLN A 137 -32.08 33.03 -12.19
C GLN A 137 -31.13 33.37 -13.35
N ALA A 138 -30.09 34.18 -13.10
CA ALA A 138 -29.08 34.52 -14.11
C ALA A 138 -27.99 33.44 -14.26
N GLY A 139 -27.97 32.45 -13.36
CA GLY A 139 -26.96 31.41 -13.30
C GLY A 139 -26.23 31.35 -11.94
N PRO A 140 -25.14 30.58 -11.87
CA PRO A 140 -24.34 30.44 -10.66
C PRO A 140 -23.68 31.75 -10.25
N VAL A 141 -23.74 32.07 -8.95
CA VAL A 141 -23.08 33.24 -8.33
C VAL A 141 -21.75 32.80 -7.72
N ILE A 142 -21.77 31.68 -6.99
CA ILE A 142 -20.57 31.03 -6.47
C ILE A 142 -20.77 29.52 -6.53
N ASN A 143 -19.73 28.78 -6.89
CA ASN A 143 -19.76 27.32 -7.00
C ASN A 143 -18.68 26.71 -6.13
N HIS A 144 -19.03 25.59 -5.52
CA HIS A 144 -18.14 24.74 -4.75
C HIS A 144 -17.26 25.48 -3.73
N ALA A 145 -17.90 26.30 -2.91
CA ALA A 145 -17.25 27.24 -2.01
C ALA A 145 -17.24 26.74 -0.55
N SER A 146 -16.24 27.19 0.20
CA SER A 146 -16.20 27.05 1.64
C SER A 146 -17.32 27.86 2.31
N SER A 147 -17.63 27.57 3.58
CA SER A 147 -18.60 28.36 4.35
C SER A 147 -18.28 29.87 4.39
N SER A 148 -16.99 30.23 4.50
CA SER A 148 -16.56 31.64 4.51
C SER A 148 -16.73 32.31 3.16
N ASP A 149 -16.37 31.63 2.07
CA ASP A 149 -16.49 32.20 0.72
C ASP A 149 -17.95 32.29 0.28
N PHE A 150 -18.78 31.32 0.67
CA PHE A 150 -20.22 31.36 0.47
C PHE A 150 -20.86 32.58 1.17
N VAL A 151 -20.44 32.89 2.40
CA VAL A 151 -20.92 34.07 3.13
C VAL A 151 -20.57 35.36 2.38
N ILE A 152 -19.36 35.47 1.83
CA ILE A 152 -18.94 36.61 1.00
C ILE A 152 -19.79 36.70 -0.26
N GLY A 153 -19.93 35.59 -1.00
CA GLY A 153 -20.77 35.53 -2.20
C GLY A 153 -22.22 35.91 -1.94
N LEU A 154 -22.78 35.52 -0.80
CA LEU A 154 -24.14 35.87 -0.40
C LEU A 154 -24.28 37.35 0.05
N GLN A 155 -23.22 37.96 0.59
CA GLN A 155 -23.20 39.39 0.92
C GLN A 155 -23.14 40.27 -0.33
N ASP A 156 -22.31 39.87 -1.30
CA ASP A 156 -22.12 40.59 -2.56
C ASP A 156 -23.29 40.40 -3.55
N PHE A 157 -24.11 39.37 -3.34
CA PHE A 157 -25.26 39.08 -4.18
C PHE A 157 -26.41 40.09 -3.99
N GLN A 158 -26.54 41.01 -4.94
CA GLN A 158 -27.61 42.03 -5.00
C GLN A 158 -28.53 41.80 -6.22
N PRO A 159 -29.55 40.92 -6.12
CA PRO A 159 -30.46 40.64 -7.23
C PRO A 159 -31.48 41.75 -7.48
N GLU A 160 -31.88 41.91 -8.74
CA GLU A 160 -32.95 42.84 -9.16
C GLU A 160 -34.34 42.24 -8.91
N LEU A 161 -34.86 42.43 -7.69
CA LEU A 161 -36.09 41.76 -7.25
C LEU A 161 -37.38 42.35 -7.85
N ARG A 162 -37.41 43.64 -8.16
CA ARG A 162 -38.65 44.33 -8.59
C ARG A 162 -39.06 44.03 -10.03
N THR A 163 -38.10 43.74 -10.89
CA THR A 163 -38.32 43.49 -12.32
C THR A 163 -38.19 42.02 -12.69
N ALA A 164 -37.72 41.18 -11.78
CA ALA A 164 -37.58 39.75 -12.02
C ALA A 164 -38.95 39.03 -12.01
N THR A 165 -39.13 38.12 -12.96
CA THR A 165 -40.28 37.23 -13.03
C THR A 165 -39.89 35.83 -12.55
N PRO A 166 -40.50 35.31 -11.46
CA PRO A 166 -40.21 33.98 -10.93
C PRO A 166 -40.32 32.86 -11.97
N ASN A 167 -39.30 32.00 -12.05
CA ASN A 167 -39.22 30.87 -12.99
C ASN A 167 -38.40 29.71 -12.41
N LEU A 168 -38.37 28.55 -13.10
CA LEU A 168 -37.65 27.36 -12.64
C LEU A 168 -36.15 27.35 -12.98
N GLN A 169 -35.61 28.36 -13.66
CA GLN A 169 -34.23 28.35 -14.16
C GLN A 169 -33.22 28.16 -13.02
N SER A 170 -33.41 28.88 -11.91
CA SER A 170 -32.52 28.77 -10.74
C SER A 170 -32.53 27.37 -10.11
N LEU A 171 -33.68 26.68 -10.13
CA LEU A 171 -33.79 25.30 -9.62
C LEU A 171 -33.13 24.30 -10.57
N VAL A 172 -33.32 24.46 -11.89
CA VAL A 172 -32.66 23.63 -12.90
C VAL A 172 -31.15 23.79 -12.81
N THR A 173 -30.65 25.02 -12.75
CA THR A 173 -29.21 25.29 -12.60
C THR A 173 -28.67 24.76 -11.28
N ALA A 174 -29.43 24.84 -10.19
CA ALA A 174 -29.01 24.25 -8.91
C ALA A 174 -28.89 22.73 -8.98
N LEU A 175 -29.77 22.07 -9.73
CA LEU A 175 -29.69 20.64 -9.99
C LEU A 175 -28.44 20.29 -10.80
N ASP A 176 -28.10 21.08 -11.80
CA ASP A 176 -26.88 20.88 -12.59
C ASP A 176 -25.61 21.06 -11.74
N VAL A 177 -25.56 22.10 -10.89
CA VAL A 177 -24.42 22.36 -9.99
C VAL A 177 -24.26 21.24 -8.96
N VAL A 178 -25.34 20.79 -8.33
CA VAL A 178 -25.26 19.74 -7.30
C VAL A 178 -25.04 18.34 -7.89
N SER A 179 -25.39 18.12 -9.17
CA SER A 179 -25.11 16.84 -9.86
C SER A 179 -23.61 16.63 -10.15
N ALA A 180 -22.76 17.65 -9.98
CA ALA A 180 -21.30 17.50 -10.13
C ALA A 180 -20.73 16.43 -9.18
N GLN A 181 -19.59 15.84 -9.56
CA GLN A 181 -18.95 14.79 -8.76
C GLN A 181 -18.58 15.32 -7.37
N THR A 182 -18.99 14.60 -6.32
CA THR A 182 -18.71 15.00 -4.95
C THR A 182 -17.21 14.89 -4.64
N PRO A 183 -16.61 15.84 -3.90
CA PRO A 183 -15.21 15.77 -3.48
C PRO A 183 -14.88 14.56 -2.60
N ARG A 184 -15.89 14.01 -1.92
CA ARG A 184 -15.76 12.88 -1.00
C ARG A 184 -16.85 11.84 -1.26
N ILE A 185 -16.49 10.57 -1.10
CA ILE A 185 -17.43 9.45 -1.21
C ILE A 185 -18.45 9.55 -0.05
N GLY A 186 -19.71 9.22 -0.35
CA GLY A 186 -20.79 9.24 0.63
C GLY A 186 -21.36 10.63 0.95
N MET A 187 -20.77 11.70 0.42
CA MET A 187 -21.27 13.07 0.54
C MET A 187 -22.69 13.18 -0.01
N LYS A 188 -23.63 13.59 0.83
CA LYS A 188 -25.03 13.74 0.44
C LYS A 188 -25.24 15.08 -0.26
N ARG A 189 -26.33 15.17 -1.03
CA ARG A 189 -26.65 16.30 -1.89
C ARG A 189 -27.99 16.91 -1.53
N ALA A 190 -28.03 18.23 -1.41
CA ALA A 190 -29.25 18.96 -1.11
C ALA A 190 -29.34 20.29 -1.87
N ILE A 191 -30.57 20.74 -2.08
CA ILE A 191 -30.90 22.07 -2.60
C ILE A 191 -31.80 22.77 -1.59
N LEU A 192 -31.50 24.02 -1.26
CA LEU A 192 -32.43 24.94 -0.63
C LEU A 192 -32.97 25.91 -1.67
N PHE A 193 -34.20 25.69 -2.12
CA PHE A 193 -34.87 26.50 -3.12
C PHE A 193 -35.72 27.58 -2.46
N ILE A 194 -35.36 28.84 -2.67
CA ILE A 194 -36.04 30.01 -2.12
C ILE A 194 -36.86 30.63 -3.24
N THR A 195 -38.18 30.59 -3.12
CA THR A 195 -39.08 30.97 -4.22
C THR A 195 -40.33 31.69 -3.73
N PRO A 196 -40.80 32.70 -4.48
CA PRO A 196 -42.16 33.21 -4.32
C PRO A 196 -43.15 32.35 -5.12
N GLN A 197 -44.40 32.79 -5.17
CA GLN A 197 -45.41 32.22 -6.05
C GLN A 197 -44.99 32.30 -7.52
N MET A 198 -45.29 31.23 -8.25
CA MET A 198 -45.24 31.19 -9.72
C MET A 198 -46.64 31.07 -10.29
N THR A 199 -46.94 31.82 -11.34
CA THR A 199 -48.26 31.86 -11.99
C THR A 199 -48.34 31.06 -13.28
N ASP A 200 -47.28 30.32 -13.63
CA ASP A 200 -47.26 29.46 -14.81
C ASP A 200 -48.29 28.31 -14.68
N PRO A 201 -49.29 28.21 -15.57
CA PRO A 201 -50.27 27.12 -15.54
C PRO A 201 -49.64 25.72 -15.74
N ASN A 202 -48.46 25.62 -16.35
CA ASN A 202 -47.75 24.36 -16.60
C ASN A 202 -46.70 24.03 -15.52
N LEU A 203 -46.70 24.74 -14.39
CA LEU A 203 -45.72 24.56 -13.33
C LEU A 203 -45.61 23.11 -12.84
N ALA A 204 -46.74 22.44 -12.62
CA ALA A 204 -46.76 21.07 -12.11
C ALA A 204 -46.04 20.08 -13.04
N ALA A 205 -46.29 20.18 -14.35
CA ALA A 205 -45.65 19.32 -15.35
C ALA A 205 -44.14 19.59 -15.45
N SER A 206 -43.74 20.86 -15.35
CA SER A 206 -42.32 21.25 -15.42
C SER A 206 -41.55 20.77 -14.17
N VAL A 207 -42.15 20.88 -12.98
CA VAL A 207 -41.56 20.43 -11.72
C VAL A 207 -41.45 18.91 -11.65
N GLU A 208 -42.37 18.15 -12.27
CA GLU A 208 -42.29 16.68 -12.29
C GLU A 208 -40.99 16.18 -12.90
N THR A 209 -40.50 16.81 -13.96
CA THR A 209 -39.21 16.42 -14.58
C THR A 209 -38.01 16.65 -13.66
N ILE A 210 -38.05 17.74 -12.88
CA ILE A 210 -37.04 18.07 -11.87
C ILE A 210 -37.10 17.08 -10.72
N LEU A 211 -38.31 16.72 -10.27
CA LEU A 211 -38.54 15.74 -9.22
C LEU A 211 -37.93 14.38 -9.57
N GLN A 212 -38.23 13.86 -10.77
CA GLN A 212 -37.71 12.56 -11.21
C GLN A 212 -36.18 12.52 -11.24
N ARG A 213 -35.55 13.60 -11.73
CA ARG A 213 -34.09 13.72 -11.73
C ARG A 213 -33.52 13.81 -10.31
N ALA A 214 -34.13 14.61 -9.43
CA ALA A 214 -33.70 14.73 -8.05
C ALA A 214 -33.80 13.41 -7.28
N VAL A 215 -34.88 12.64 -7.45
CA VAL A 215 -35.06 11.32 -6.84
C VAL A 215 -34.00 10.32 -7.36
N THR A 216 -33.79 10.29 -8.67
CA THR A 216 -32.79 9.41 -9.31
C THR A 216 -31.38 9.69 -8.78
N ASP A 217 -31.01 10.98 -8.67
CA ASP A 217 -29.70 11.41 -8.20
C ASP A 217 -29.59 11.46 -6.66
N LYS A 218 -30.65 11.08 -5.93
CA LYS A 218 -30.74 11.13 -4.46
C LYS A 218 -30.48 12.54 -3.89
N ILE A 219 -30.98 13.56 -4.56
CA ILE A 219 -30.88 14.97 -4.18
C ILE A 219 -32.14 15.38 -3.40
N ARG A 220 -31.95 15.89 -2.19
CA ARG A 220 -33.07 16.38 -1.36
C ARG A 220 -33.35 17.85 -1.63
N ILE A 221 -34.61 18.23 -1.84
CA ILE A 221 -34.99 19.61 -2.10
C ILE A 221 -35.80 20.14 -0.92
N PHE A 222 -35.27 21.18 -0.27
CA PHE A 222 -35.95 21.97 0.74
C PHE A 222 -36.47 23.25 0.07
N VAL A 223 -37.66 23.68 0.44
CA VAL A 223 -38.28 24.88 -0.15
C VAL A 223 -38.55 25.91 0.92
N TRP A 224 -38.04 27.12 0.74
CA TRP A 224 -38.48 28.31 1.45
C TRP A 224 -39.40 29.11 0.53
N TYR A 225 -40.70 29.01 0.78
CA TYR A 225 -41.74 29.68 0.02
C TYR A 225 -41.97 31.09 0.60
N VAL A 226 -41.38 32.10 -0.05
CA VAL A 226 -41.28 33.47 0.47
C VAL A 226 -42.22 34.39 -0.30
N ASP A 227 -43.42 34.60 0.25
CA ASP A 227 -44.47 35.40 -0.39
C ASP A 227 -45.54 35.84 0.61
N ALA A 228 -46.53 36.65 0.20
CA ALA A 228 -47.66 37.03 1.04
C ALA A 228 -48.44 35.81 1.53
N ASN A 229 -48.95 35.86 2.77
CA ASN A 229 -49.66 34.75 3.39
C ASN A 229 -50.88 34.24 2.58
N THR A 230 -51.50 35.10 1.77
CA THR A 230 -52.61 34.75 0.87
C THR A 230 -52.23 33.77 -0.23
N THR A 231 -50.92 33.59 -0.48
CA THR A 231 -50.41 32.72 -1.55
C THR A 231 -50.09 31.30 -1.06
N PHE A 232 -50.06 31.08 0.26
CA PHE A 232 -49.63 29.82 0.89
C PHE A 232 -50.52 28.63 0.63
N THR A 233 -51.75 28.86 0.16
CA THR A 233 -52.73 27.84 -0.21
C THR A 233 -52.95 27.73 -1.71
N THR A 234 -52.12 28.41 -2.52
CA THR A 234 -52.22 28.36 -3.98
C THR A 234 -51.73 27.04 -4.55
N THR A 235 -52.08 26.77 -5.82
CA THR A 235 -51.56 25.62 -6.57
C THR A 235 -50.03 25.62 -6.63
N SER A 236 -49.40 26.79 -6.74
CA SER A 236 -47.93 26.90 -6.72
C SER A 236 -47.32 26.41 -5.41
N ALA A 237 -47.89 26.82 -4.27
CA ALA A 237 -47.45 26.33 -2.96
C ALA A 237 -47.64 24.81 -2.83
N ALA A 238 -48.76 24.27 -3.32
CA ALA A 238 -49.01 22.82 -3.30
C ALA A 238 -48.00 22.04 -4.15
N VAL A 239 -47.64 22.53 -5.35
CA VAL A 239 -46.64 21.90 -6.23
C VAL A 239 -45.27 21.85 -5.55
N PHE A 240 -44.80 22.97 -4.97
CA PHE A 240 -43.50 22.98 -4.32
C PHE A 240 -43.46 22.20 -3.01
N ASN A 241 -44.56 22.16 -2.25
CA ASN A 241 -44.67 21.29 -1.08
C ASN A 241 -44.54 19.81 -1.48
N ASN A 242 -45.20 19.43 -2.58
CA ASN A 242 -45.12 18.07 -3.10
C ASN A 242 -43.69 17.72 -3.57
N LEU A 243 -43.03 18.62 -4.30
CA LEU A 243 -41.61 18.46 -4.68
C LEU A 243 -40.72 18.22 -3.47
N ALA A 244 -40.87 19.02 -2.41
CA ALA A 244 -40.07 18.90 -1.21
C ALA A 244 -40.29 17.55 -0.51
N ILE A 245 -41.56 17.15 -0.30
CA ILE A 245 -41.89 15.89 0.36
C ILE A 245 -41.39 14.68 -0.44
N GLN A 246 -41.59 14.66 -1.75
CA GLN A 246 -41.21 13.51 -2.59
C GLN A 246 -39.67 13.37 -2.74
N THR A 247 -38.90 14.45 -2.55
CA THR A 247 -37.43 14.39 -2.50
C THR A 247 -36.87 14.16 -1.09
N GLY A 248 -37.73 13.93 -0.09
CA GLY A 248 -37.31 13.73 1.31
C GLY A 248 -36.85 15.01 2.02
N GLY A 249 -37.26 16.17 1.51
CA GLY A 249 -37.11 17.48 2.13
C GLY A 249 -38.41 17.98 2.75
N SER A 250 -38.49 19.30 2.98
CA SER A 250 -39.68 19.94 3.54
C SER A 250 -39.83 21.38 3.04
N MET A 251 -41.04 21.92 3.17
CA MET A 251 -41.34 23.32 2.83
C MET A 251 -41.58 24.16 4.09
N PHE A 252 -40.99 25.35 4.12
CA PHE A 252 -41.27 26.42 5.08
C PHE A 252 -41.86 27.62 4.35
N GLN A 253 -42.86 28.28 4.93
CA GLN A 253 -43.55 29.42 4.35
C GLN A 253 -43.23 30.70 5.14
N PHE A 254 -42.91 31.79 4.45
CA PHE A 254 -42.50 33.05 5.08
C PHE A 254 -43.11 34.28 4.38
N SER A 255 -43.95 34.99 5.11
CA SER A 255 -44.64 36.22 4.69
C SER A 255 -44.01 37.49 5.27
N GLY A 256 -43.12 37.34 6.25
CA GLY A 256 -42.46 38.45 6.94
C GLY A 256 -42.54 38.36 8.46
N GLU A 257 -43.44 37.53 8.98
CA GLU A 257 -43.78 37.47 10.41
C GLU A 257 -43.36 36.15 11.07
N GLU A 258 -43.23 35.08 10.28
CA GLU A 258 -42.93 33.75 10.77
C GLU A 258 -41.47 33.63 11.22
N ARG A 259 -41.23 32.78 12.21
CA ARG A 259 -39.88 32.48 12.67
C ARG A 259 -39.23 31.48 11.73
N PHE A 260 -38.04 31.82 11.23
CA PHE A 260 -37.25 30.90 10.43
C PHE A 260 -36.88 29.64 11.23
N PRO A 261 -36.98 28.46 10.61
CA PRO A 261 -36.43 27.23 11.15
C PRO A 261 -34.91 27.33 11.17
N ASP A 262 -34.27 26.61 12.10
CA ASP A 262 -32.83 26.41 12.07
C ASP A 262 -32.46 25.55 10.85
N PRO A 263 -31.61 26.02 9.90
CA PRO A 263 -31.21 25.21 8.75
C PRO A 263 -30.56 23.88 9.14
N GLU A 264 -29.96 23.75 10.32
CA GLU A 264 -29.42 22.47 10.79
C GLU A 264 -30.49 21.40 11.07
N ALA A 265 -31.75 21.79 11.27
CA ALA A 265 -32.86 20.84 11.32
C ALA A 265 -33.02 20.06 10.00
N TYR A 266 -32.61 20.66 8.87
CA TYR A 266 -32.63 20.05 7.55
C TYR A 266 -31.33 19.32 7.22
N PHE A 267 -30.20 19.96 7.51
CA PHE A 267 -28.91 19.57 6.96
C PHE A 267 -28.08 18.67 7.88
N SER A 268 -28.27 18.74 9.20
CA SER A 268 -27.52 17.90 10.14
C SER A 268 -27.67 16.39 9.89
N PRO A 269 -28.88 15.86 9.60
CA PRO A 269 -29.05 14.44 9.28
C PRO A 269 -28.36 14.01 7.97
N LEU A 270 -28.06 14.96 7.08
CA LEU A 270 -27.40 14.67 5.80
C LEU A 270 -25.88 14.59 5.91
N ARG A 271 -25.32 15.01 7.05
CA ARG A 271 -23.88 15.01 7.34
C ARG A 271 -23.42 13.77 8.10
N ARG A 272 -24.15 12.67 7.95
CA ARG A 272 -23.93 11.43 8.69
C ARG A 272 -23.89 10.24 7.76
N ILE A 273 -22.95 9.36 8.03
CA ILE A 273 -22.78 8.06 7.37
C ILE A 273 -22.19 7.09 8.39
N TYR A 274 -22.29 5.78 8.15
CA TYR A 274 -21.55 4.80 8.92
C TYR A 274 -20.29 4.37 8.18
N ASN A 275 -19.22 4.09 8.90
CA ASN A 275 -18.13 3.25 8.43
C ASN A 275 -18.29 1.86 9.05
N ILE A 276 -18.39 0.85 8.19
CA ILE A 276 -18.43 -0.56 8.58
C ILE A 276 -17.06 -1.18 8.40
N SER A 277 -16.69 -2.08 9.31
CA SER A 277 -15.56 -2.99 9.11
C SER A 277 -15.97 -4.41 9.48
N TYR A 278 -15.44 -5.38 8.75
CA TYR A 278 -15.54 -6.80 9.10
C TYR A 278 -14.30 -7.56 8.63
N THR A 279 -14.04 -8.69 9.27
CA THR A 279 -12.94 -9.59 8.91
C THR A 279 -13.45 -10.61 7.89
N SER A 280 -12.95 -10.52 6.67
CA SER A 280 -13.27 -11.42 5.57
C SER A 280 -12.77 -12.84 5.84
N ARG A 281 -13.48 -13.82 5.27
CA ARG A 281 -13.07 -15.24 5.30
C ARG A 281 -12.71 -15.78 3.91
N LEU A 282 -12.56 -14.90 2.93
CA LEU A 282 -12.20 -15.28 1.58
C LEU A 282 -10.76 -15.82 1.53
N ASN A 283 -10.57 -16.95 0.85
CA ASN A 283 -9.29 -17.60 0.69
C ASN A 283 -9.02 -18.02 -0.76
N PHE A 284 -9.71 -17.40 -1.71
CA PHE A 284 -9.51 -17.62 -3.14
C PHE A 284 -9.67 -16.32 -3.90
N SER A 285 -8.97 -16.21 -5.03
CA SER A 285 -9.04 -15.04 -5.90
C SER A 285 -10.31 -15.05 -6.75
N GLY A 286 -10.80 -13.86 -7.11
CA GLY A 286 -11.90 -13.71 -8.05
C GLY A 286 -12.79 -12.50 -7.74
N GLU A 287 -13.94 -12.48 -8.41
CA GLU A 287 -15.02 -11.54 -8.11
C GLU A 287 -15.83 -12.07 -6.93
N HIS A 288 -16.14 -11.18 -5.99
CA HIS A 288 -16.92 -11.45 -4.80
C HIS A 288 -18.05 -10.45 -4.65
N THR A 289 -19.07 -10.84 -3.91
CA THR A 289 -20.26 -10.02 -3.66
C THR A 289 -20.38 -9.67 -2.19
N LEU A 290 -20.81 -8.44 -1.92
CA LEU A 290 -21.05 -7.92 -0.58
C LEU A 290 -22.39 -7.19 -0.52
N ASN A 291 -23.20 -7.53 0.47
CA ASN A 291 -24.36 -6.72 0.85
C ASN A 291 -24.59 -6.79 2.36
N LEU A 292 -25.39 -5.87 2.87
CA LEU A 292 -25.64 -5.74 4.30
C LEU A 292 -27.10 -6.01 4.62
N GLN A 293 -27.35 -6.67 5.75
CA GLN A 293 -28.65 -6.68 6.41
C GLN A 293 -28.55 -5.82 7.66
N VAL A 294 -29.36 -4.75 7.71
CA VAL A 294 -29.40 -3.83 8.85
C VAL A 294 -30.75 -3.97 9.54
N ASN A 295 -30.72 -4.30 10.83
CA ASN A 295 -31.92 -4.42 11.65
C ASN A 295 -32.26 -3.07 12.28
N LEU A 296 -33.32 -2.43 11.80
CA LEU A 296 -33.81 -1.17 12.32
C LEU A 296 -34.90 -1.42 13.39
N PRO A 297 -34.85 -0.73 14.55
CA PRO A 297 -35.86 -0.89 15.61
C PRO A 297 -37.31 -0.64 15.15
N THR A 298 -37.48 0.28 14.20
CA THR A 298 -38.81 0.76 13.74
C THR A 298 -39.27 0.15 12.43
N ALA A 299 -38.34 -0.35 11.59
CA ALA A 299 -38.64 -0.81 10.23
C ALA A 299 -38.28 -2.29 10.00
N GLY A 300 -37.71 -2.98 10.98
CA GLY A 300 -37.23 -4.35 10.85
C GLY A 300 -35.95 -4.44 10.02
N THR A 301 -35.68 -5.63 9.47
CA THR A 301 -34.47 -5.87 8.68
C THR A 301 -34.62 -5.34 7.27
N ILE A 302 -33.69 -4.47 6.88
CA ILE A 302 -33.54 -3.96 5.52
C ILE A 302 -32.24 -4.48 4.91
N THR A 303 -32.22 -4.67 3.59
CA THR A 303 -31.07 -5.22 2.87
C THR A 303 -30.53 -4.20 1.88
N SER A 304 -29.22 -3.98 1.87
CA SER A 304 -28.59 -3.11 0.88
C SER A 304 -28.54 -3.78 -0.50
N PRO A 305 -28.43 -2.98 -1.59
CA PRO A 305 -28.02 -3.51 -2.88
C PRO A 305 -26.69 -4.29 -2.79
N VAL A 306 -26.52 -5.23 -3.71
CA VAL A 306 -25.29 -6.02 -3.84
C VAL A 306 -24.19 -5.18 -4.50
N GLN A 307 -23.04 -5.12 -3.85
CA GLN A 307 -21.79 -4.59 -4.38
C GLN A 307 -20.89 -5.74 -4.83
N THR A 308 -20.11 -5.52 -5.88
CA THR A 308 -19.09 -6.46 -6.34
C THR A 308 -17.70 -5.87 -6.16
N PHE A 309 -16.74 -6.73 -5.83
CA PHE A 309 -15.33 -6.35 -5.69
C PHE A 309 -14.45 -7.54 -6.09
N ASN A 310 -13.23 -7.25 -6.53
CA ASN A 310 -12.27 -8.27 -6.96
C ASN A 310 -11.13 -8.37 -5.97
N LEU A 311 -10.69 -9.60 -5.69
CA LEU A 311 -9.50 -9.88 -4.90
C LEU A 311 -8.55 -10.81 -5.64
N ASN A 312 -7.26 -10.53 -5.51
CA ASN A 312 -6.20 -11.47 -5.82
C ASN A 312 -5.62 -11.93 -4.48
N ILE A 313 -5.94 -13.16 -4.08
CA ILE A 313 -5.51 -13.75 -2.82
C ILE A 313 -4.49 -14.85 -3.14
N GLN A 314 -3.30 -14.74 -2.56
CA GLN A 314 -2.20 -15.69 -2.72
C GLN A 314 -1.64 -16.11 -1.37
N PRO A 315 -1.21 -17.37 -1.19
CA PRO A 315 -0.70 -17.84 0.08
C PRO A 315 0.61 -17.13 0.50
N PRO A 316 0.92 -17.06 1.81
CA PRO A 316 2.18 -16.53 2.31
C PRO A 316 3.35 -17.33 1.74
N ASN A 317 4.40 -16.64 1.30
CA ASN A 317 5.55 -17.24 0.64
C ASN A 317 6.79 -17.19 1.54
N PRO A 318 7.14 -18.29 2.25
CA PRO A 318 8.31 -18.32 3.12
C PRO A 318 9.61 -18.55 2.33
N PHE A 319 10.68 -17.91 2.77
CA PHE A 319 12.04 -18.08 2.27
C PHE A 319 13.02 -18.28 3.43
N PRO A 320 13.66 -19.46 3.55
CA PRO A 320 14.71 -19.67 4.53
C PRO A 320 15.97 -18.87 4.20
N ILE A 321 16.53 -18.23 5.22
CA ILE A 321 17.78 -17.48 5.20
C ILE A 321 18.72 -18.17 6.16
N THR A 322 19.77 -18.78 5.63
CA THR A 322 20.85 -19.33 6.44
C THR A 322 22.06 -18.40 6.44
N PRO A 323 22.70 -18.14 7.59
CA PRO A 323 23.96 -17.39 7.62
C PRO A 323 25.10 -18.15 6.92
N ALA A 324 24.99 -19.48 6.78
CA ALA A 324 25.97 -20.30 6.09
C ALA A 324 25.31 -21.50 5.37
N PHE A 325 25.59 -21.63 4.08
CA PHE A 325 25.24 -22.83 3.29
C PHE A 325 26.07 -24.06 3.67
N GLN A 326 27.08 -23.88 4.53
CA GLN A 326 27.91 -24.96 5.05
C GLN A 326 28.08 -24.82 6.56
N ILE A 327 27.66 -25.85 7.30
CA ILE A 327 27.79 -25.94 8.74
C ILE A 327 28.91 -26.94 9.05
N THR A 328 29.96 -26.50 9.74
CA THR A 328 31.06 -27.41 10.14
C THR A 328 30.89 -27.82 11.59
N ARG A 329 30.68 -29.11 11.84
CA ARG A 329 30.62 -29.71 13.17
C ARG A 329 31.96 -30.33 13.54
N GLN A 330 32.51 -29.98 14.69
CA GLN A 330 33.81 -30.50 15.16
C GLN A 330 33.86 -30.63 16.69
N ALA A 331 34.85 -31.36 17.19
CA ALA A 331 35.07 -31.51 18.63
C ALA A 331 35.37 -30.14 19.29
N PRO A 332 34.95 -29.93 20.56
CA PRO A 332 35.24 -28.71 21.31
C PRO A 332 36.75 -28.44 21.43
N GLU A 333 37.16 -27.18 21.52
CA GLU A 333 38.57 -26.81 21.65
C GLU A 333 39.19 -27.29 22.98
N ASP A 334 38.38 -27.46 24.03
CA ASP A 334 38.76 -27.96 25.34
C ASP A 334 38.96 -29.49 25.38
N ASP A 335 38.30 -30.24 24.49
CA ASP A 335 38.54 -31.67 24.28
C ASP A 335 38.52 -32.03 22.78
N PRO A 336 39.62 -31.74 22.04
CA PRO A 336 39.69 -31.93 20.59
C PRO A 336 39.66 -33.40 20.15
N PHE A 337 39.64 -34.33 21.09
CA PHE A 337 39.53 -35.78 20.84
C PHE A 337 38.13 -36.33 21.17
N ASN A 338 37.17 -35.47 21.54
CA ASN A 338 35.82 -35.90 21.86
C ASN A 338 35.06 -36.35 20.60
N THR A 339 34.57 -37.58 20.60
CA THR A 339 33.83 -38.19 19.49
C THR A 339 32.31 -38.09 19.63
N GLU A 340 31.82 -37.79 20.83
CA GLU A 340 30.39 -37.80 21.17
C GLU A 340 29.78 -36.40 21.11
N ARG A 341 30.55 -35.38 21.47
CA ARG A 341 30.12 -33.98 21.47
C ARG A 341 30.74 -33.24 20.29
N LEU A 342 29.90 -32.77 19.37
CA LEU A 342 30.30 -31.97 18.20
C LEU A 342 29.55 -30.65 18.19
N LEU A 343 30.29 -29.54 18.11
CA LEU A 343 29.75 -28.18 18.07
C LEU A 343 29.71 -27.65 16.62
N PRO A 344 28.69 -26.88 16.23
CA PRO A 344 27.51 -26.53 17.03
C PRO A 344 26.52 -27.69 17.17
N GLU A 345 25.76 -27.68 18.28
CA GLU A 345 24.66 -28.63 18.55
C GLU A 345 23.34 -28.16 17.95
N THR A 346 23.15 -26.86 17.77
CA THR A 346 21.97 -26.26 17.13
C THR A 346 22.39 -25.19 16.13
N GLN A 347 21.56 -24.96 15.12
CA GLN A 347 21.70 -23.86 14.18
C GLN A 347 20.40 -23.08 14.13
N GLN A 348 20.48 -21.76 14.33
CA GLN A 348 19.33 -20.88 14.12
C GLN A 348 19.10 -20.68 12.62
N ILE A 349 17.87 -20.86 12.18
CA ILE A 349 17.42 -20.60 10.82
C ILE A 349 16.42 -19.46 10.87
N GLU A 350 16.70 -18.38 10.16
CA GLU A 350 15.78 -17.25 10.00
C GLU A 350 14.99 -17.43 8.70
N ILE A 351 13.79 -16.89 8.64
CA ILE A 351 12.97 -16.89 7.44
C ILE A 351 12.41 -15.50 7.18
N ILE A 352 12.23 -15.15 5.90
CA ILE A 352 11.39 -14.04 5.48
C ILE A 352 10.11 -14.61 4.90
N ILE A 353 8.98 -13.97 5.20
CA ILE A 353 7.68 -14.35 4.65
C ILE A 353 7.17 -13.16 3.84
N GLU A 354 6.96 -13.38 2.56
CA GLU A 354 6.40 -12.38 1.65
C GLU A 354 4.96 -12.73 1.31
N PHE A 355 4.12 -11.72 1.14
CA PHE A 355 2.74 -11.86 0.67
C PHE A 355 2.67 -11.39 -0.78
N PRO A 356 2.65 -12.29 -1.78
CA PRO A 356 2.70 -11.90 -3.19
C PRO A 356 1.50 -11.06 -3.65
N ASP A 357 0.40 -11.14 -2.92
CA ASP A 357 -0.81 -10.32 -3.14
C ASP A 357 -0.72 -8.92 -2.49
N GLY A 358 0.33 -8.63 -1.73
CA GLY A 358 0.55 -7.35 -1.07
C GLY A 358 -0.22 -7.18 0.25
N PHE A 359 -0.99 -8.18 0.67
CA PHE A 359 -1.75 -8.13 1.92
C PHE A 359 -0.96 -8.83 3.03
N GLU A 360 -0.39 -8.06 3.96
CA GLU A 360 0.25 -8.64 5.15
C GLU A 360 -0.81 -9.23 6.08
N ARG A 361 -0.74 -10.53 6.32
CA ARG A 361 -1.70 -11.24 7.16
C ARG A 361 -1.01 -11.89 8.36
N PRO A 362 -1.68 -11.96 9.52
CA PRO A 362 -1.14 -12.69 10.65
C PRO A 362 -0.97 -14.18 10.31
N LEU A 363 0.04 -14.80 10.91
CA LEU A 363 0.34 -16.21 10.73
C LEU A 363 -0.24 -17.02 11.87
N THR A 364 -0.68 -18.23 11.56
CA THR A 364 -1.14 -19.20 12.56
C THR A 364 -0.06 -20.22 12.88
N ARG A 365 0.78 -20.57 11.90
CA ARG A 365 1.82 -21.59 12.04
C ARG A 365 2.94 -21.41 11.03
N THR A 366 4.16 -21.70 11.45
CA THR A 366 5.30 -21.92 10.55
C THR A 366 6.03 -23.20 10.94
N THR A 367 6.42 -24.01 9.97
CA THR A 367 7.03 -25.33 10.22
C THR A 367 8.30 -25.48 9.38
N LEU A 368 9.42 -25.83 10.02
CA LEU A 368 10.68 -26.16 9.37
C LEU A 368 10.73 -27.66 9.10
N PHE A 369 11.06 -28.02 7.86
CA PHE A 369 11.32 -29.39 7.43
C PHE A 369 12.77 -29.54 6.98
N VAL A 370 13.39 -30.66 7.35
CA VAL A 370 14.72 -31.06 6.91
C VAL A 370 14.59 -32.43 6.25
N ASP A 371 14.96 -32.52 4.97
CA ASP A 371 14.78 -33.74 4.16
C ASP A 371 13.34 -34.28 4.17
N GLY A 372 12.36 -33.37 4.26
CA GLY A 372 10.92 -33.69 4.32
C GLY A 372 10.41 -34.10 5.71
N ILE A 373 11.27 -34.17 6.73
CA ILE A 373 10.89 -34.48 8.11
C ILE A 373 10.77 -33.18 8.90
N ARG A 374 9.70 -33.04 9.70
CA ARG A 374 9.52 -31.88 10.58
C ARG A 374 10.66 -31.79 11.59
N ALA A 375 11.39 -30.69 11.57
CA ALA A 375 12.48 -30.40 12.50
C ALA A 375 12.05 -29.45 13.61
N ASP A 376 11.25 -28.43 13.30
CA ASP A 376 10.78 -27.43 14.26
C ASP A 376 9.43 -26.85 13.82
N GLU A 377 8.67 -26.29 14.76
CA GLU A 377 7.35 -25.70 14.49
C GLU A 377 7.03 -24.57 15.47
N ASN A 378 6.65 -23.41 14.92
CA ASN A 378 6.15 -22.28 15.68
C ASN A 378 4.63 -22.19 15.53
N THR A 379 3.93 -22.14 16.66
CA THR A 379 2.49 -21.86 16.76
C THR A 379 2.21 -20.53 17.47
N THR A 380 3.26 -19.84 17.89
CA THR A 380 3.24 -18.50 18.51
C THR A 380 4.40 -17.69 17.99
N GLU A 381 4.32 -16.37 18.10
CA GLU A 381 5.43 -15.49 17.73
C GLU A 381 6.69 -15.78 18.56
N PRO A 382 7.90 -15.63 17.98
CA PRO A 382 8.19 -15.19 16.61
C PRO A 382 8.06 -16.32 15.56
N PHE A 383 7.33 -16.08 14.48
CA PHE A 383 7.16 -17.04 13.39
C PHE A 383 8.35 -17.10 12.42
N ASN A 384 9.30 -16.16 12.54
CA ASN A 384 10.38 -15.97 11.57
C ASN A 384 11.70 -16.67 11.94
N THR A 385 11.74 -17.43 13.03
CA THR A 385 12.98 -18.04 13.55
C THR A 385 12.72 -19.49 13.95
N PHE A 386 13.65 -20.37 13.60
CA PHE A 386 13.65 -21.78 13.99
C PHE A 386 14.97 -22.19 14.61
N THR A 387 14.93 -23.25 15.42
CA THR A 387 16.12 -23.90 15.98
C THR A 387 16.29 -25.29 15.37
N TRP A 388 17.24 -25.44 14.47
CA TRP A 388 17.59 -26.74 13.89
C TRP A 388 18.54 -27.50 14.82
N ASP A 389 18.07 -28.60 15.41
CA ASP A 389 18.90 -29.53 16.17
C ASP A 389 19.85 -30.31 15.24
N LEU A 390 21.14 -30.13 15.44
CA LEU A 390 22.19 -30.77 14.67
C LEU A 390 22.74 -32.04 15.34
N THR A 391 22.34 -32.37 16.58
CA THR A 391 22.94 -33.47 17.36
C THR A 391 22.94 -34.81 16.62
N ALA A 392 21.87 -35.12 15.88
CA ALA A 392 21.71 -36.34 15.08
C ALA A 392 22.70 -36.48 13.91
N TYR A 393 23.30 -35.38 13.42
CA TYR A 393 24.09 -35.36 12.19
C TYR A 393 25.58 -35.69 12.45
N THR A 394 25.91 -36.97 12.60
CA THR A 394 27.28 -37.45 12.91
C THR A 394 28.13 -37.77 11.68
N ILE A 395 27.56 -37.65 10.47
CA ILE A 395 28.19 -37.90 9.18
C ILE A 395 27.99 -36.67 8.30
N SER A 396 29.00 -36.32 7.50
CA SER A 396 28.87 -35.24 6.54
C SER A 396 27.84 -35.57 5.46
N GLY A 397 26.97 -34.62 5.13
CA GLY A 397 25.90 -34.79 4.17
C GLY A 397 25.32 -33.46 3.70
N GLU A 398 24.56 -33.51 2.60
CA GLU A 398 23.71 -32.41 2.13
C GLU A 398 22.28 -32.65 2.64
N HIS A 399 21.67 -31.60 3.18
CA HIS A 399 20.32 -31.62 3.73
C HIS A 399 19.49 -30.52 3.07
N GLN A 400 18.25 -30.84 2.72
CA GLN A 400 17.32 -29.90 2.09
C GLN A 400 16.42 -29.28 3.14
N LEU A 401 16.53 -27.97 3.32
CA LEU A 401 15.62 -27.21 4.18
C LEU A 401 14.41 -26.71 3.39
N THR A 402 13.22 -26.98 3.88
CA THR A 402 11.99 -26.35 3.40
C THR A 402 11.19 -25.78 4.56
N VAL A 403 10.45 -24.72 4.30
CA VAL A 403 9.63 -24.06 5.31
C VAL A 403 8.21 -23.98 4.81
N GLU A 404 7.24 -24.36 5.64
CA GLU A 404 5.82 -24.11 5.39
C GLU A 404 5.36 -22.94 6.26
N ALA A 405 4.62 -21.99 5.68
CA ALA A 405 3.91 -20.95 6.40
C ALA A 405 2.41 -21.08 6.17
N VAL A 406 1.62 -20.86 7.22
CA VAL A 406 0.15 -20.89 7.20
C VAL A 406 -0.39 -19.59 7.81
N ASP A 407 -1.27 -18.88 7.09
CA ASP A 407 -1.90 -17.64 7.55
C ASP A 407 -3.22 -17.86 8.31
N THR A 408 -3.85 -16.78 8.78
CA THR A 408 -5.16 -16.81 9.46
C THR A 408 -6.33 -17.22 8.58
N LEU A 409 -6.19 -17.14 7.25
CA LEU A 409 -7.20 -17.57 6.28
C LEU A 409 -7.04 -19.05 5.92
N GLY A 410 -6.03 -19.72 6.49
CA GLY A 410 -5.71 -21.12 6.22
C GLY A 410 -4.97 -21.33 4.91
N LEU A 411 -4.46 -20.26 4.30
CA LEU A 411 -3.62 -20.37 3.11
C LEU A 411 -2.22 -20.79 3.52
N SER A 412 -1.66 -21.77 2.82
CA SER A 412 -0.30 -22.23 3.06
C SER A 412 0.51 -22.35 1.79
N LYS A 413 1.83 -22.17 1.95
CA LYS A 413 2.81 -22.47 0.91
C LYS A 413 4.08 -23.01 1.54
N THR A 414 4.71 -23.94 0.84
CA THR A 414 6.04 -24.44 1.17
C THR A 414 7.08 -23.75 0.29
N SER A 415 8.19 -23.34 0.90
CA SER A 415 9.32 -22.72 0.21
C SER A 415 9.95 -23.67 -0.81
N MET A 416 10.75 -23.12 -1.72
CA MET A 416 11.69 -23.94 -2.48
C MET A 416 12.72 -24.58 -1.53
N PRO A 417 13.22 -25.79 -1.84
CA PRO A 417 14.28 -26.43 -1.06
C PRO A 417 15.58 -25.62 -1.07
N LEU A 418 16.15 -25.43 0.11
CA LEU A 418 17.45 -24.79 0.31
C LEU A 418 18.49 -25.85 0.72
N PRO A 419 19.47 -26.17 -0.14
CA PRO A 419 20.51 -27.14 0.19
C PRO A 419 21.50 -26.55 1.20
N VAL A 420 21.73 -27.28 2.30
CA VAL A 420 22.73 -26.95 3.32
C VAL A 420 23.65 -28.15 3.55
N ILE A 421 24.96 -27.92 3.48
CA ILE A 421 25.96 -28.96 3.65
C ILE A 421 26.40 -28.99 5.12
N VAL A 422 26.14 -30.09 5.81
CA VAL A 422 26.68 -30.34 7.14
C VAL A 422 27.98 -31.13 6.99
N THR A 423 29.12 -30.54 7.39
CA THR A 423 30.44 -31.16 7.34
C THR A 423 30.87 -31.56 8.73
N VAL A 424 31.07 -32.85 8.98
CA VAL A 424 31.53 -33.37 10.27
C VAL A 424 33.03 -33.67 10.21
N ILE A 425 33.81 -32.95 11.01
CA ILE A 425 35.24 -33.22 11.20
C ILE A 425 35.39 -34.23 12.34
N LYS A 426 35.67 -35.48 11.98
CA LYS A 426 35.94 -36.52 12.98
C LYS A 426 37.30 -36.25 13.65
N PRO A 427 37.40 -36.33 14.98
CA PRO A 427 38.68 -36.20 15.65
C PRO A 427 39.62 -37.35 15.22
N PRO A 428 40.95 -37.13 15.25
CA PRO A 428 41.91 -38.19 14.99
C PRO A 428 41.67 -39.33 15.98
N SER A 429 41.51 -40.54 15.46
CA SER A 429 41.27 -41.76 16.25
C SER A 429 42.43 -42.75 16.10
N GLY A 430 42.58 -43.66 17.06
CA GLY A 430 43.63 -44.69 17.07
C GLY A 430 44.84 -44.40 17.99
N PRO A 431 45.90 -45.24 17.95
CA PRO A 431 47.03 -45.16 18.89
C PRO A 431 47.82 -43.84 18.80
N ALA A 432 47.86 -43.21 17.62
CA ALA A 432 48.46 -41.89 17.43
C ALA A 432 47.70 -40.77 18.18
N ALA A 433 46.37 -40.88 18.30
CA ALA A 433 45.55 -39.93 19.03
C ALA A 433 45.72 -40.07 20.55
N LEU A 434 45.87 -41.30 21.05
CA LEU A 434 46.23 -41.55 22.46
C LEU A 434 47.60 -40.98 22.81
N LEU A 435 48.59 -41.15 21.92
CA LEU A 435 49.92 -40.57 22.07
C LEU A 435 49.88 -39.03 22.08
N ALA A 436 49.02 -38.43 21.25
CA ALA A 436 48.83 -36.98 21.20
C ALA A 436 48.11 -36.45 22.45
N LYS A 437 47.03 -37.11 22.90
CA LYS A 437 46.25 -36.73 24.09
C LYS A 437 47.06 -36.85 25.39
N TYR A 438 47.88 -37.90 25.53
CA TYR A 438 48.67 -38.17 26.73
C TYR A 438 50.14 -37.79 26.61
N ARG A 439 50.56 -37.04 25.58
CA ARG A 439 51.97 -36.74 25.30
C ARG A 439 52.72 -36.23 26.53
N THR A 440 52.14 -35.32 27.31
CA THR A 440 52.77 -34.76 28.51
C THR A 440 52.89 -35.78 29.64
N GLN A 441 51.86 -36.58 29.88
CA GLN A 441 51.88 -37.61 30.92
C GLN A 441 52.81 -38.78 30.55
N LEU A 442 52.82 -39.16 29.27
CA LEU A 442 53.73 -40.17 28.72
C LEU A 442 55.18 -39.69 28.70
N THR A 443 55.44 -38.42 28.41
CA THR A 443 56.80 -37.85 28.48
C THR A 443 57.27 -37.71 29.92
N ILE A 444 56.44 -37.24 30.85
CA ILE A 444 56.77 -37.23 32.29
C ILE A 444 57.00 -38.67 32.78
N GLY A 445 56.12 -39.61 32.44
CA GLY A 445 56.28 -41.02 32.75
C GLY A 445 57.57 -41.61 32.16
N ALA A 446 57.90 -41.29 30.91
CA ALA A 446 59.13 -41.72 30.25
C ALA A 446 60.38 -41.08 30.89
N ILE A 447 60.31 -39.82 31.33
CA ILE A 447 61.40 -39.14 32.04
C ILE A 447 61.61 -39.78 33.42
N VAL A 448 60.54 -40.08 34.16
CA VAL A 448 60.61 -40.79 35.44
C VAL A 448 61.16 -42.20 35.25
N PHE A 449 60.71 -42.91 34.21
CA PHE A 449 61.18 -44.26 33.89
C PHE A 449 62.65 -44.28 33.43
N ALA A 450 63.06 -43.32 32.59
CA ALA A 450 64.45 -43.14 32.20
C ALA A 450 65.33 -42.73 33.39
N GLY A 451 64.81 -41.90 34.29
CA GLY A 451 65.45 -41.55 35.57
C GLY A 451 65.63 -42.78 36.48
N LEU A 452 64.62 -43.65 36.56
CA LEU A 452 64.71 -44.93 37.29
C LEU A 452 65.72 -45.89 36.65
N ILE A 453 65.75 -46.01 35.32
CA ILE A 453 66.74 -46.82 34.61
C ILE A 453 68.16 -46.28 34.87
N LEU A 454 68.36 -44.96 34.76
CA LEU A 454 69.64 -44.32 35.06
C LEU A 454 70.05 -44.53 36.52
N PHE A 455 69.10 -44.46 37.44
CA PHE A 455 69.31 -44.74 38.86
C PHE A 455 69.73 -46.19 39.11
N VAL A 456 69.09 -47.16 38.44
CA VAL A 456 69.46 -48.59 38.50
C VAL A 456 70.85 -48.83 37.88
N ILE A 457 71.20 -48.16 36.79
CA ILE A 457 72.54 -48.25 36.16
C ILE A 457 73.61 -47.64 37.07
N LEU A 458 73.32 -46.53 37.76
CA LEU A 458 74.24 -45.91 38.73
C LEU A 458 74.38 -46.74 40.02
N LEU A 459 73.31 -47.41 40.47
CA LEU A 459 73.35 -48.29 41.64
C LEU A 459 74.05 -49.63 41.35
N SER A 460 74.00 -50.10 40.10
CA SER A 460 74.72 -51.29 39.61
C SER A 460 76.16 -51.01 39.18
N GLY A 461 76.77 -49.96 39.75
CA GLY A 461 78.17 -49.59 39.58
C GLY A 461 79.16 -50.62 40.14
N ARG A 462 79.20 -51.82 39.56
CA ARG A 462 80.36 -52.71 39.59
C ARG A 462 80.32 -53.86 38.58
N LEU A 463 80.01 -53.62 37.30
CA LEU A 463 80.35 -54.58 36.24
C LEU A 463 81.04 -53.87 35.06
N ARG A 464 82.30 -54.24 34.86
CA ARG A 464 83.20 -53.78 33.78
C ARG A 464 82.95 -54.57 32.48
N PHE A 465 83.35 -53.93 31.37
CA PHE A 465 83.79 -54.46 30.04
C PHE A 465 82.73 -54.48 28.91
N LEU A 466 83.03 -54.21 27.62
CA LEU A 466 84.28 -53.98 26.85
C LEU A 466 84.01 -53.17 25.54
N SER A 467 84.99 -52.34 25.17
CA SER A 467 85.43 -51.85 23.85
C SER A 467 84.50 -51.79 22.61
N LEU A 468 84.24 -50.55 22.17
CA LEU A 468 83.77 -50.11 20.83
C LEU A 468 84.91 -50.05 19.79
N ARG A 469 85.69 -51.12 19.56
CA ARG A 469 86.87 -51.00 18.67
C ARG A 469 87.14 -52.11 17.65
N GLN A 470 86.19 -53.03 17.37
CA GLN A 470 86.44 -54.13 16.43
C GLN A 470 85.26 -54.52 15.50
N MET A 471 84.39 -53.59 15.09
CA MET A 471 83.34 -53.88 14.08
C MET A 471 83.24 -52.81 12.97
N GLN A 472 84.34 -52.12 12.65
CA GLN A 472 84.37 -51.08 11.60
C GLN A 472 85.39 -51.27 10.48
N GLU A 473 86.03 -52.43 10.41
CA GLU A 473 86.93 -52.78 9.30
C GLU A 473 86.51 -54.13 8.71
N GLU A 474 85.43 -54.13 7.93
CA GLU A 474 85.25 -54.98 6.75
C GLU A 474 83.93 -54.63 6.06
N ARG A 475 83.96 -53.58 5.24
CA ARG A 475 83.26 -53.42 3.94
C ARG A 475 83.27 -51.95 3.52
N ARG A 476 84.49 -51.46 3.25
CA ARG A 476 84.73 -50.41 2.25
C ARG A 476 85.77 -50.93 1.26
N VAL A 477 85.26 -51.58 0.23
CA VAL A 477 85.83 -51.78 -1.11
C VAL A 477 84.58 -51.60 -1.99
N GLN A 478 84.41 -50.59 -2.84
CA GLN A 478 85.34 -50.04 -3.81
C GLN A 478 84.87 -48.63 -4.23
N SER A 479 85.87 -47.88 -4.66
CA SER A 479 85.98 -46.53 -5.25
C SER A 479 85.00 -46.11 -6.37
N ASP A 480 84.51 -44.87 -6.22
CA ASP A 480 84.27 -43.80 -7.24
C ASP A 480 85.40 -43.76 -8.32
N PRO A 481 85.24 -43.35 -9.61
CA PRO A 481 84.77 -42.01 -10.00
C PRO A 481 84.00 -41.81 -11.34
N LEU A 482 83.22 -40.71 -11.37
CA LEU A 482 82.89 -39.80 -12.50
C LEU A 482 82.57 -40.34 -13.91
N THR A 483 81.33 -40.11 -14.39
CA THR A 483 81.01 -39.11 -15.45
C THR A 483 79.49 -39.00 -15.71
N GLN A 484 79.00 -37.76 -15.86
CA GLN A 484 77.73 -37.34 -16.47
C GLN A 484 77.73 -37.69 -17.99
N PRO A 485 76.61 -37.74 -18.78
CA PRO A 485 75.50 -36.76 -18.79
C PRO A 485 74.06 -37.20 -19.20
N ILE A 486 73.10 -36.35 -18.77
CA ILE A 486 71.91 -35.73 -19.43
C ILE A 486 70.76 -36.60 -20.06
N PRO A 487 69.47 -36.20 -19.90
CA PRO A 487 68.27 -37.02 -20.16
C PRO A 487 67.42 -36.60 -21.39
N ILE A 488 66.60 -37.51 -21.95
CA ILE A 488 65.48 -37.18 -22.85
C ILE A 488 64.25 -38.08 -22.59
N LEU A 489 63.10 -37.40 -22.55
CA LEU A 489 61.69 -37.80 -22.49
C LEU A 489 61.26 -39.21 -22.95
N LYS A 490 60.37 -39.84 -22.15
CA LYS A 490 58.93 -39.98 -22.48
C LYS A 490 58.15 -40.57 -21.29
N GLN A 491 57.10 -39.87 -20.85
CA GLN A 491 56.01 -40.47 -20.09
C GLN A 491 54.70 -39.86 -20.61
N GLU A 492 53.75 -40.74 -20.96
CA GLU A 492 52.35 -40.37 -21.11
C GLU A 492 51.64 -40.51 -19.76
N VAL A 493 51.02 -39.38 -19.38
CA VAL A 493 49.69 -39.16 -18.78
C VAL A 493 49.25 -40.07 -17.63
N SER A 494 48.97 -39.48 -16.47
CA SER A 494 47.61 -39.28 -15.93
C SER A 494 47.60 -38.79 -14.48
N ALA A 495 46.76 -37.77 -14.25
CA ALA A 495 45.94 -37.52 -13.06
C ALA A 495 46.58 -37.06 -11.72
N GLU A 496 46.20 -35.82 -11.39
CA GLU A 496 45.51 -35.40 -10.14
C GLU A 496 46.24 -35.05 -8.82
N ILE A 497 45.89 -33.84 -8.36
CA ILE A 497 45.55 -33.40 -7.00
C ILE A 497 46.68 -32.94 -6.03
N LYS A 498 46.58 -31.64 -5.65
CA LYS A 498 46.82 -30.95 -4.33
C LYS A 498 48.15 -31.24 -3.58
N GLU A 499 48.79 -30.35 -2.81
CA GLU A 499 48.43 -29.09 -2.17
C GLU A 499 49.69 -28.43 -1.56
N LYS A 500 49.54 -27.16 -1.15
CA LYS A 500 50.26 -26.43 -0.07
C LYS A 500 51.58 -25.70 -0.35
N ARG A 501 51.43 -24.36 -0.30
CA ARG A 501 52.41 -23.36 0.16
C ARG A 501 52.79 -23.55 1.64
N PRO A 502 53.97 -23.08 2.06
CA PRO A 502 54.21 -22.59 3.42
C PRO A 502 54.19 -21.05 3.51
N ARG A 503 54.07 -20.56 4.75
CA ARG A 503 53.82 -19.18 5.19
C ARG A 503 55.04 -18.23 5.14
N ARG A 504 54.71 -16.97 4.83
CA ARG A 504 55.21 -15.66 5.34
C ARG A 504 56.70 -15.45 5.62
N GLN A 505 57.26 -14.43 4.97
CA GLN A 505 57.94 -13.30 5.62
C GLN A 505 57.76 -12.01 4.80
N SER A 506 57.22 -10.99 5.46
CA SER A 506 56.95 -9.65 4.95
C SER A 506 57.95 -8.65 5.53
N LYS A 507 58.60 -7.85 4.68
CA LYS A 507 59.13 -6.53 5.04
C LYS A 507 58.76 -5.52 3.96
N PRO A 508 58.58 -4.25 4.33
CA PRO A 508 57.60 -3.36 3.71
C PRO A 508 58.23 -2.60 2.54
N LYS A 509 57.53 -2.53 1.41
CA LYS A 509 57.94 -1.67 0.30
C LYS A 509 56.88 -0.60 0.06
N LYS A 510 57.23 0.57 0.62
CA LYS A 510 56.85 1.93 0.25
C LYS A 510 55.84 2.05 -0.89
N THR A 511 54.65 2.47 -0.49
CA THR A 511 53.72 3.39 -1.14
C THR A 511 54.37 4.17 -2.29
N LYS A 512 54.04 3.82 -3.53
CA LYS A 512 54.01 4.78 -4.62
C LYS A 512 52.57 5.23 -4.77
N THR A 513 52.29 6.37 -4.15
CA THR A 513 51.19 7.25 -4.49
C THR A 513 51.31 7.63 -5.97
N THR A 514 50.59 6.90 -6.82
CA THR A 514 50.26 7.42 -8.14
C THR A 514 49.25 8.54 -7.89
N LYS A 515 49.72 9.78 -7.89
CA LYS A 515 48.87 10.96 -8.09
C LYS A 515 48.22 10.79 -9.46
N SER A 516 47.00 10.24 -9.52
CA SER A 516 46.14 10.55 -10.65
C SER A 516 45.76 12.02 -10.47
N ALA A 517 46.10 12.82 -11.47
CA ALA A 517 45.63 14.19 -11.56
C ALA A 517 44.09 14.14 -11.47
N LYS A 518 43.53 14.87 -10.51
CA LYS A 518 42.10 15.05 -10.32
C LYS A 518 41.61 15.87 -11.52
N MET A 519 41.29 15.19 -12.62
CA MET A 519 40.54 15.81 -13.72
C MET A 519 39.14 16.05 -13.15
N GLU A 520 38.85 17.30 -12.82
CA GLU A 520 37.56 17.69 -12.24
C GLU A 520 36.47 17.56 -13.31
N ALA A 521 35.44 16.76 -13.02
CA ALA A 521 34.33 16.50 -13.94
C ALA A 521 33.62 17.78 -14.37
N GLU A 522 33.28 17.90 -15.65
CA GLU A 522 32.42 18.97 -16.17
C GLU A 522 30.94 18.74 -15.81
N ALA A 523 30.56 17.50 -15.47
CA ALA A 523 29.23 17.15 -14.99
C ALA A 523 29.27 16.02 -13.95
N SER A 524 28.26 15.97 -13.09
CA SER A 524 28.10 14.94 -12.06
C SER A 524 26.65 14.58 -11.83
N LEU A 525 26.41 13.33 -11.43
CA LEU A 525 25.13 12.87 -10.91
C LEU A 525 25.16 12.86 -9.38
N ILE A 526 24.21 13.55 -8.75
CA ILE A 526 24.07 13.59 -7.29
C ILE A 526 22.84 12.80 -6.89
N ARG A 527 22.99 11.80 -6.02
CA ARG A 527 21.84 10.98 -5.57
C ARG A 527 20.87 11.83 -4.75
N ILE A 528 19.57 11.67 -4.99
CA ILE A 528 18.49 12.32 -4.25
C ILE A 528 17.69 11.26 -3.48
N GLN A 529 17.28 11.58 -2.25
CA GLN A 529 16.39 10.75 -1.44
C GLN A 529 14.91 11.02 -1.77
N ALA A 530 14.01 10.24 -1.17
CA ALA A 530 12.57 10.34 -1.42
C ALA A 530 11.95 11.70 -0.99
N ASP A 531 12.63 12.43 -0.09
CA ASP A 531 12.27 13.75 0.44
C ASP A 531 12.91 14.92 -0.34
N GLU A 532 13.44 14.64 -1.54
CA GLU A 532 14.14 15.59 -2.41
C GLU A 532 15.48 16.15 -1.86
N GLN A 533 15.97 15.64 -0.74
CA GLN A 533 17.29 16.02 -0.21
C GLN A 533 18.41 15.23 -0.90
N PHE A 534 19.59 15.85 -1.02
CA PHE A 534 20.77 15.16 -1.54
C PHE A 534 21.22 14.07 -0.56
N ALA A 535 21.42 12.85 -1.07
CA ALA A 535 21.95 11.77 -0.26
C ALA A 535 23.42 12.04 0.10
N ALA A 536 23.84 11.62 1.29
CA ALA A 536 25.24 11.70 1.75
C ALA A 536 26.16 10.66 1.07
N VAL A 537 26.01 10.47 -0.25
CA VAL A 537 26.81 9.59 -1.10
C VAL A 537 27.65 10.47 -2.03
N PRO A 538 28.93 10.14 -2.30
CA PRO A 538 29.75 10.91 -3.23
C PRO A 538 29.07 11.05 -4.60
N PRO A 539 29.07 12.24 -5.22
CA PRO A 539 28.59 12.42 -6.58
C PRO A 539 29.34 11.51 -7.55
N ILE A 540 28.63 10.99 -8.55
CA ILE A 540 29.22 10.19 -9.62
C ILE A 540 29.74 11.16 -10.69
N PRO A 541 31.07 11.27 -10.89
CA PRO A 541 31.63 12.20 -11.86
C PRO A 541 31.57 11.62 -13.27
N LEU A 542 31.18 12.45 -14.25
CA LEU A 542 31.16 12.06 -15.67
C LEU A 542 32.48 12.48 -16.34
N ASN A 543 33.55 11.78 -15.99
CA ASN A 543 34.95 12.11 -16.35
C ASN A 543 35.45 11.47 -17.66
N GLY A 544 34.60 10.74 -18.38
CA GLY A 544 34.96 9.99 -19.60
C GLY A 544 34.03 10.29 -20.77
N SER A 545 34.41 9.83 -21.97
CA SER A 545 33.58 9.91 -23.17
C SER A 545 32.29 9.11 -23.05
N GLU A 546 32.30 8.07 -22.20
CA GLU A 546 31.17 7.20 -21.93
C GLU A 546 31.24 6.67 -20.48
N VAL A 547 30.08 6.66 -19.81
CA VAL A 547 29.88 6.07 -18.48
C VAL A 547 28.71 5.11 -18.59
N ILE A 548 28.96 3.82 -18.34
CA ILE A 548 27.97 2.75 -18.32
C ILE A 548 27.61 2.46 -16.86
N ILE A 549 26.31 2.46 -16.56
CA ILE A 549 25.72 2.31 -15.24
C ILE A 549 24.97 0.98 -15.18
N GLY A 550 25.20 0.18 -14.15
CA GLY A 550 24.51 -1.10 -13.94
C GLY A 550 25.05 -1.87 -12.74
N THR A 551 24.63 -3.13 -12.60
CA THR A 551 25.06 -4.02 -11.50
C THR A 551 26.25 -4.93 -11.87
N ASP A 552 26.58 -5.09 -13.16
CA ASP A 552 27.68 -5.97 -13.60
C ASP A 552 29.04 -5.24 -13.60
N PRO A 553 30.00 -5.64 -12.75
CA PRO A 553 31.33 -5.02 -12.68
C PRO A 553 32.21 -5.25 -13.92
N VAL A 554 31.84 -6.19 -14.80
CA VAL A 554 32.58 -6.47 -16.04
C VAL A 554 32.14 -5.56 -17.18
N GLN A 555 30.86 -5.19 -17.22
CA GLN A 555 30.27 -4.39 -18.30
C GLN A 555 30.10 -2.90 -17.94
N CYS A 556 30.00 -2.58 -16.65
CA CYS A 556 29.70 -1.22 -16.19
C CYS A 556 30.92 -0.51 -15.62
N THR A 557 31.07 0.77 -15.98
CA THR A 557 32.08 1.65 -15.39
C THR A 557 31.65 2.19 -14.03
N GLN A 558 30.34 2.32 -13.81
CA GLN A 558 29.75 2.76 -12.55
C GLN A 558 28.80 1.68 -12.05
N ILE A 559 29.14 1.08 -10.91
CA ILE A 559 28.33 0.04 -10.30
C ILE A 559 27.36 0.70 -9.32
N LEU A 560 26.07 0.38 -9.47
CA LEU A 560 25.03 0.75 -8.52
C LEU A 560 24.43 -0.51 -7.91
N ASP A 561 24.44 -0.57 -6.58
CA ASP A 561 24.03 -1.76 -5.83
C ASP A 561 22.55 -1.63 -5.46
N ASP A 562 21.67 -1.92 -6.43
CA ASP A 562 20.22 -1.88 -6.25
C ASP A 562 19.51 -2.96 -7.10
N PRO A 563 18.57 -3.75 -6.53
CA PRO A 563 17.88 -4.82 -7.25
C PRO A 563 17.07 -4.36 -8.47
N SER A 564 16.65 -3.09 -8.51
CA SER A 564 15.89 -2.53 -9.64
C SER A 564 16.77 -2.18 -10.85
N ILE A 565 18.09 -2.34 -10.73
CA ILE A 565 19.07 -1.96 -11.75
C ILE A 565 19.58 -3.21 -12.50
N SER A 566 19.33 -3.26 -13.81
CA SER A 566 19.85 -4.29 -14.72
C SER A 566 21.39 -4.33 -14.80
N SER A 567 21.92 -5.47 -15.24
CA SER A 567 23.36 -5.74 -15.37
C SER A 567 24.13 -4.66 -16.13
N ALA A 568 23.58 -4.22 -17.28
CA ALA A 568 23.87 -2.95 -17.93
C ALA A 568 22.55 -2.20 -18.09
N HIS A 569 22.37 -1.10 -17.36
CA HIS A 569 21.08 -0.40 -17.25
C HIS A 569 21.00 0.79 -18.20
N ALA A 570 21.98 1.68 -18.14
CA ALA A 570 22.03 2.87 -18.97
C ALA A 570 23.47 3.27 -19.29
N ARG A 571 23.64 3.99 -20.39
CA ARG A 571 24.91 4.60 -20.77
C ARG A 571 24.74 6.10 -20.96
N ILE A 572 25.70 6.86 -20.46
CA ILE A 572 25.78 8.31 -20.63
C ILE A 572 27.03 8.61 -21.46
N ARG A 573 26.84 9.25 -22.61
CA ARG A 573 27.93 9.62 -23.52
C ARG A 573 28.07 11.12 -23.63
N ALA A 574 29.30 11.62 -23.56
CA ALA A 574 29.57 13.01 -23.92
C ALA A 574 29.48 13.16 -25.44
N THR A 575 28.75 14.18 -25.91
CA THR A 575 28.64 14.51 -27.34
C THR A 575 29.73 15.49 -27.75
N GLU A 576 30.08 15.53 -29.05
CA GLU A 576 31.11 16.44 -29.59
C GLU A 576 30.77 17.93 -29.33
N ASP A 577 29.50 18.26 -29.18
CA ASP A 577 28.99 19.60 -28.84
C ASP A 577 29.14 19.97 -27.34
N GLY A 578 29.77 19.13 -26.51
CA GLY A 578 29.90 19.33 -25.06
C GLY A 578 28.62 19.04 -24.25
N GLY A 579 27.66 18.29 -24.82
CA GLY A 579 26.46 17.83 -24.13
C GLY A 579 26.60 16.40 -23.59
N TYR A 580 25.58 15.93 -22.87
CA TYR A 580 25.50 14.55 -22.37
C TYR A 580 24.24 13.86 -22.89
N LEU A 581 24.41 12.72 -23.56
CA LEU A 581 23.33 11.89 -24.09
C LEU A 581 23.16 10.66 -23.21
N LEU A 582 21.98 10.51 -22.61
CA LEU A 582 21.57 9.36 -21.84
C LEU A 582 20.82 8.36 -22.71
N GLN A 583 21.21 7.09 -22.68
CA GLN A 583 20.57 6.02 -23.44
C GLN A 583 20.33 4.81 -22.53
N ASP A 584 19.13 4.25 -22.60
CA ASP A 584 18.77 3.01 -21.91
C ASP A 584 19.31 1.82 -22.69
N THR A 585 19.90 0.83 -22.00
CA THR A 585 20.46 -0.37 -22.61
C THR A 585 19.51 -1.56 -22.53
N GLN A 586 18.22 -1.32 -22.76
CA GLN A 586 17.13 -2.30 -22.62
C GLN A 586 17.01 -2.82 -21.19
N SER A 587 17.04 -1.90 -20.22
CA SER A 587 16.89 -2.25 -18.83
C SER A 587 15.47 -2.73 -18.54
N LEU A 588 15.31 -3.61 -17.53
CA LEU A 588 14.01 -4.18 -17.16
C LEU A 588 13.06 -3.13 -16.55
N ALA A 589 13.59 -2.18 -15.76
CA ALA A 589 12.81 -1.14 -15.09
C ALA A 589 12.69 0.17 -15.91
N GLY A 590 13.46 0.29 -16.99
CA GLY A 590 13.56 1.50 -17.80
C GLY A 590 14.34 2.64 -17.13
N THR A 591 14.85 3.55 -17.96
CA THR A 591 15.49 4.79 -17.53
C THR A 591 14.54 5.98 -17.74
N TRP A 592 14.36 6.79 -16.70
CA TRP A 592 13.40 7.91 -16.72
C TRP A 592 14.09 9.25 -16.49
N VAL A 593 13.62 10.30 -17.15
CA VAL A 593 14.05 11.68 -16.91
C VAL A 593 12.82 12.55 -16.64
N ASN A 594 12.82 13.28 -15.53
CA ASN A 594 11.71 14.14 -15.09
C ASN A 594 10.34 13.41 -15.13
N PHE A 595 10.32 12.15 -14.68
CA PHE A 595 9.16 11.24 -14.68
C PHE A 595 8.65 10.76 -16.04
N GLU A 596 9.39 11.01 -17.13
CA GLU A 596 9.08 10.49 -18.46
C GLU A 596 10.11 9.43 -18.89
N LEU A 597 9.66 8.37 -19.57
CA LEU A 597 10.55 7.32 -20.07
C LEU A 597 11.36 7.87 -21.24
N ILE A 598 12.68 7.65 -21.24
CA ILE A 598 13.52 8.19 -22.31
C ILE A 598 13.26 7.48 -23.66
N PRO A 599 13.34 8.20 -24.80
CA PRO A 599 13.27 7.59 -26.12
C PRO A 599 14.40 6.59 -26.38
N ARG A 600 14.17 5.60 -27.26
CA ARG A 600 15.18 4.59 -27.64
C ARG A 600 16.44 5.19 -28.29
N GLU A 601 16.30 6.33 -28.95
CA GLU A 601 17.41 7.08 -29.57
C GLU A 601 18.28 7.81 -28.54
N GLY A 602 17.79 8.00 -27.32
CA GLY A 602 18.46 8.68 -26.21
C GLY A 602 17.87 10.04 -25.87
N TYR A 603 18.20 10.52 -24.69
CA TYR A 603 17.75 11.80 -24.14
C TYR A 603 18.95 12.70 -23.86
N ARG A 604 18.92 13.96 -24.34
CA ARG A 604 20.00 14.93 -24.09
C ARG A 604 19.77 15.60 -22.75
N LEU A 605 20.63 15.31 -21.77
CA LEU A 605 20.51 15.82 -20.39
C LEU A 605 20.76 17.33 -20.33
N ALA A 606 19.88 18.02 -19.60
CA ALA A 606 19.99 19.41 -19.24
C ALA A 606 20.34 19.57 -17.75
N HIS A 607 21.03 20.66 -17.41
CA HIS A 607 21.35 20.97 -16.02
C HIS A 607 20.08 21.04 -15.16
N GLY A 608 20.05 20.26 -14.08
CA GLY A 608 18.93 20.19 -13.16
C GLY A 608 17.95 19.05 -13.46
N ASP A 609 18.15 18.25 -14.51
CA ASP A 609 17.28 17.10 -14.77
C ASP A 609 17.36 16.06 -13.67
N MET A 610 16.20 15.50 -13.32
CA MET A 610 16.10 14.35 -12.43
C MET A 610 16.11 13.07 -13.26
N VAL A 611 17.12 12.22 -13.06
CA VAL A 611 17.33 10.97 -13.77
C VAL A 611 17.08 9.81 -12.80
N ASN A 612 16.25 8.84 -13.21
CA ASN A 612 15.99 7.64 -12.44
C ASN A 612 16.54 6.40 -13.17
N PHE A 613 17.36 5.63 -12.46
CA PHE A 613 17.81 4.30 -12.87
C PHE A 613 17.11 3.27 -11.99
N GLY A 614 16.06 2.63 -12.51
CA GLY A 614 15.12 1.88 -11.68
C GLY A 614 14.54 2.78 -10.58
N GLN A 615 14.72 2.39 -9.32
CA GLN A 615 14.23 3.14 -8.15
C GLN A 615 15.21 4.22 -7.66
N LEU A 616 16.46 4.23 -8.13
CA LEU A 616 17.46 5.21 -7.69
C LEU A 616 17.34 6.53 -8.45
N ARG A 617 17.15 7.63 -7.72
CA ARG A 617 17.02 8.99 -8.27
C ARG A 617 18.32 9.78 -8.17
N TYR A 618 18.65 10.50 -9.22
CA TYR A 618 19.82 11.35 -9.33
C TYR A 618 19.47 12.71 -9.93
N ARG A 619 20.14 13.77 -9.49
CA ARG A 619 20.13 15.10 -10.12
C ARG A 619 21.35 15.23 -11.02
N PHE A 620 21.15 15.60 -12.28
CA PHE A 620 22.23 15.92 -13.19
C PHE A 620 22.69 17.38 -13.01
N ILE A 621 23.96 17.57 -12.67
CA ILE A 621 24.55 18.88 -12.40
C ILE A 621 25.75 19.12 -13.33
N LEU A 622 25.71 20.23 -14.08
CA LEU A 622 26.86 20.75 -14.81
C LEU A 622 27.69 21.61 -13.86
N ARG A 623 29.01 21.52 -13.97
CA ARG A 623 29.96 22.32 -13.18
C ARG A 623 29.79 23.82 -13.40
N THR A 624 29.50 24.20 -14.65
CA THR A 624 29.17 25.58 -15.01
C THR A 624 27.70 25.62 -15.43
N PRO A 625 26.77 26.01 -14.53
CA PRO A 625 25.35 25.99 -14.83
C PRO A 625 25.02 27.05 -15.91
N PRO A 626 24.19 26.72 -16.92
CA PRO A 626 23.67 27.72 -17.85
C PRO A 626 22.77 28.73 -17.10
N PRO A 627 22.68 29.99 -17.58
CA PRO A 627 21.85 31.01 -16.94
C PRO A 627 20.39 30.54 -16.83
N PRO A 628 19.72 30.79 -15.68
CA PRO A 628 18.37 30.29 -15.43
C PRO A 628 17.40 30.81 -16.50
N ARG A 629 16.67 29.89 -17.13
CA ARG A 629 15.62 30.24 -18.11
C ARG A 629 14.40 30.77 -17.36
N ALA A 630 13.93 31.97 -17.71
CA ALA A 630 12.69 32.51 -17.17
C ALA A 630 11.50 31.62 -17.58
N PRO A 631 10.54 31.36 -16.68
CA PRO A 631 9.37 30.55 -17.00
C PRO A 631 8.57 31.22 -18.12
N ARG A 632 8.29 30.45 -19.18
CA ARG A 632 7.46 30.90 -20.30
C ARG A 632 6.09 30.26 -20.14
N ILE A 633 5.11 31.06 -19.72
CA ILE A 633 3.71 30.62 -19.64
C ILE A 633 3.16 30.55 -21.06
N THR A 634 2.87 29.36 -21.55
CA THR A 634 2.15 29.16 -22.82
C THR A 634 0.68 28.95 -22.48
N PRO A 635 -0.23 29.87 -22.83
CA PRO A 635 -1.65 29.66 -22.62
C PRO A 635 -2.12 28.50 -23.52
N VAL A 636 -2.73 27.49 -22.91
CA VAL A 636 -3.41 26.40 -23.64
C VAL A 636 -4.72 26.97 -24.17
N ASN A 637 -4.87 26.97 -25.49
CA ASN A 637 -6.08 27.40 -26.16
C ASN A 637 -7.03 26.19 -26.23
N PRO A 638 -8.22 26.22 -25.59
CA PRO A 638 -9.11 25.07 -25.55
C PRO A 638 -9.94 25.01 -26.84
N SER A 639 -9.34 24.47 -27.90
CA SER A 639 -10.06 24.04 -29.10
C SER A 639 -9.22 23.04 -29.88
N GLU A 640 -9.16 21.80 -29.40
CA GLU A 640 -8.93 20.58 -30.19
C GLU A 640 -9.57 19.38 -29.49
#